data_AF-A0A8H4TYB7-F1
#
_entry.id   AF-A0A8H4TYB7-F1
#
_cell.length_a   1.000
_cell.length_b   1.000
_cell.length_c   1.000
_cell.angle_alpha   90.00
_cell.angle_beta   90.00
_cell.angle_gamma   90.00
#
_symmetry.space_group_name_H-M   'P 1'
#
loop_
_entity.id
_entity.type
_entity.pdbx_description
1 polymer ?
#
loop_
_entity_poly.entity_id
_entity_poly.type
_entity_poly.pdbx_seq_one_letter_code
_entity_poly.pdbx_strand_id
1 'polypeptide(L)'
;MQIARWLFGGPEHVGLVLGNDACGKTTFLYRLKLGEIVTTIPTIGFNVETLEYPDGGKVTLWDVGGCDKIRPLVRHYMLKDRFIIFIQSCEDLDPDRIDFSLEYLRMAAEMMMEHDAKHMFILFNKQDLLPAEKRDTVINELKVRLESEIQPYTGKLDIRILDHPGLSATSGEQLHPAMDEIRQTLQQTKKPAPDTKTEIANMEKGPSEEELIERIAKANTDSVNARGFWETFIDGSLSSWDHYTHLRAGFFVMHDCFSRGLGLLECADEFMAHLNRLREKSPEKFRNTAHKTMTIFWLHQIQIASINYQASNNLEKFPSRSEYADILRSTPSLMNSGLWRSYYSKDLLFTPEAREYWHLPDLHPLPTITQVNTYNGHSRQQRAASDVDRLPRFAFSVVQKTLSSKLRRGGVVKQALEALQSSTMRLRASDPSVPPYSETQAYFWIQMIHAYIRSLEVEPSSNRSQFDGSVTALTFEAFKSLFDITGDEWRQYYSQSTWEGIPARMSFVNPGKKALPNVFGMPSQARMELARSQMVNAISHRSTKSSDLPPREDLDFFAAVLIDEAKLMPEDQLNVVSHASLLHFLYKRLSGQSKSPATSTKRGDASLASSTALEISTRVGLTQGMFWVQQIQIALAGQKGAVSFEEFVKGSSYLAYEDLPLVYYSPQMWQSVEAREAFVPPDRRSLSSIVSGKI
;
A
#
# COMPACT_ATOMS: atom_id res chain seq x y z
N MET A 1 21.28 -15.06 -30.31
CA MET A 1 20.28 -15.63 -29.37
C MET A 1 20.23 -14.98 -27.98
N GLN A 2 21.17 -14.09 -27.59
CA GLN A 2 21.17 -13.46 -26.24
C GLN A 2 20.25 -12.23 -26.09
N ILE A 3 19.93 -11.51 -27.18
CA ILE A 3 19.11 -10.27 -27.13
C ILE A 3 17.61 -10.57 -26.92
N ALA A 4 17.10 -11.69 -27.42
CA ALA A 4 15.70 -12.10 -27.22
C ALA A 4 15.39 -12.45 -25.74
N ARG A 5 16.36 -13.00 -24.99
CA ARG A 5 16.19 -13.31 -23.56
C ARG A 5 16.04 -12.07 -22.68
N TRP A 6 16.58 -10.93 -23.10
CA TRP A 6 16.49 -9.67 -22.36
C TRP A 6 15.21 -8.88 -22.70
N LEU A 7 14.68 -9.04 -23.92
CA LEU A 7 13.46 -8.36 -24.38
C LEU A 7 12.16 -9.06 -23.98
N PHE A 8 12.17 -10.37 -23.71
CA PHE A 8 10.94 -11.16 -23.48
C PHE A 8 10.79 -11.77 -22.08
N GLY A 9 11.77 -11.59 -21.18
CA GLY A 9 11.76 -12.19 -19.84
C GLY A 9 11.95 -13.72 -19.86
N GLY A 10 12.53 -14.29 -18.80
CA GLY A 10 12.56 -15.74 -18.61
C GLY A 10 11.23 -16.27 -18.06
N PRO A 11 11.06 -17.60 -17.93
CA PRO A 11 9.83 -18.17 -17.41
C PRO A 11 9.60 -17.75 -15.95
N GLU A 12 8.38 -17.30 -15.66
CA GLU A 12 7.94 -16.92 -14.32
C GLU A 12 7.06 -18.04 -13.74
N HIS A 13 7.34 -18.46 -12.50
CA HIS A 13 6.55 -19.44 -11.77
C HIS A 13 6.17 -18.90 -10.40
N VAL A 14 5.00 -19.28 -9.92
CA VAL A 14 4.52 -18.93 -8.57
C VAL A 14 4.28 -20.20 -7.78
N GLY A 15 4.86 -20.29 -6.58
CA GLY A 15 4.76 -21.48 -5.73
C GLY A 15 4.32 -21.15 -4.31
N LEU A 16 3.62 -22.09 -3.67
CA LEU A 16 3.29 -22.05 -2.25
C LEU A 16 4.26 -22.94 -1.47
N VAL A 17 4.83 -22.45 -0.37
CA VAL A 17 5.63 -23.25 0.55
C VAL A 17 4.76 -23.62 1.75
N LEU A 18 4.45 -24.91 1.87
CA LEU A 18 3.58 -25.49 2.90
C LEU A 18 4.36 -26.49 3.77
N GLY A 19 3.75 -26.92 4.88
CA GLY A 19 4.35 -27.82 5.88
C GLY A 19 4.09 -27.34 7.31
N ASN A 20 4.36 -28.20 8.28
CA ASN A 20 4.10 -27.93 9.70
C ASN A 20 4.80 -26.68 10.23
N ASP A 21 4.35 -26.18 11.38
CA ASP A 21 5.10 -25.17 12.11
C ASP A 21 6.51 -25.67 12.44
N ALA A 22 7.48 -24.75 12.43
CA ALA A 22 8.89 -25.04 12.69
C ALA A 22 9.58 -26.06 11.74
N CYS A 23 8.96 -26.48 10.62
CA CYS A 23 9.62 -27.34 9.63
C CYS A 23 10.69 -26.63 8.78
N GLY A 24 10.78 -25.30 8.87
CA GLY A 24 11.86 -24.50 8.27
C GLY A 24 11.52 -23.78 6.96
N LYS A 25 10.24 -23.57 6.64
CA LYS A 25 9.77 -22.87 5.42
C LYS A 25 10.37 -21.47 5.24
N THR A 26 10.27 -20.63 6.26
CA THR A 26 10.81 -19.26 6.23
C THR A 26 12.33 -19.25 6.11
N THR A 27 13.00 -20.18 6.80
CA THR A 27 14.44 -20.36 6.70
C THR A 27 14.85 -20.81 5.29
N PHE A 28 14.11 -21.73 4.68
CA PHE A 28 14.31 -22.18 3.30
C PHE A 28 14.18 -21.01 2.33
N LEU A 29 13.13 -20.20 2.47
CA LEU A 29 12.87 -19.04 1.62
C LEU A 29 13.97 -17.95 1.73
N TYR A 30 14.32 -17.55 2.95
CA TYR A 30 15.36 -16.53 3.15
C TYR A 30 16.75 -17.01 2.78
N ARG A 31 17.04 -18.29 3.01
CA ARG A 31 18.35 -18.82 2.63
C ARG A 31 18.54 -18.77 1.11
N LEU A 32 17.50 -19.07 0.33
CA LEU A 32 17.53 -18.94 -1.14
C LEU A 32 17.64 -17.48 -1.61
N LYS A 33 17.02 -16.53 -0.88
CA LYS A 33 16.97 -15.11 -1.27
C LYS A 33 18.21 -14.32 -0.88
N LEU A 34 18.71 -14.53 0.34
CA LEU A 34 19.71 -13.68 0.99
C LEU A 34 21.08 -14.35 1.14
N GLY A 35 21.16 -15.68 1.01
CA GLY A 35 22.40 -16.44 1.19
C GLY A 35 22.89 -16.58 2.64
N GLU A 36 22.32 -15.86 3.61
CA GLU A 36 22.73 -15.84 5.02
C GLU A 36 21.71 -16.51 5.98
N ILE A 37 22.17 -16.90 7.18
CA ILE A 37 21.28 -17.44 8.24
C ILE A 37 20.58 -16.28 8.93
N VAL A 38 19.26 -16.21 8.78
CA VAL A 38 18.40 -15.29 9.53
C VAL A 38 17.79 -16.06 10.70
N THR A 39 17.96 -15.58 11.94
CA THR A 39 17.22 -16.10 13.10
C THR A 39 15.73 -15.78 12.91
N THR A 40 14.91 -16.81 12.69
CA THR A 40 13.49 -16.65 12.41
C THR A 40 12.65 -16.67 13.70
N ILE A 41 11.60 -15.85 13.73
CA ILE A 41 10.50 -15.90 14.72
C ILE A 41 9.30 -16.54 14.01
N PRO A 42 8.41 -17.31 14.67
CA PRO A 42 7.26 -17.92 14.02
C PRO A 42 6.50 -16.93 13.12
N THR A 43 6.44 -17.23 11.83
CA THR A 43 5.90 -16.34 10.81
C THR A 43 4.42 -16.10 11.03
N ILE A 44 4.08 -14.81 11.12
CA ILE A 44 2.72 -14.34 11.34
C ILE A 44 2.18 -13.96 9.97
N GLY A 45 1.44 -14.87 9.34
CA GLY A 45 0.85 -14.65 8.03
C GLY A 45 1.67 -15.23 6.88
N PHE A 46 1.80 -14.44 5.81
CA PHE A 46 2.41 -14.85 4.56
C PHE A 46 3.69 -14.06 4.33
N ASN A 47 4.75 -14.74 3.92
CA ASN A 47 5.96 -14.11 3.43
C ASN A 47 6.11 -14.41 1.93
N VAL A 48 6.46 -13.41 1.13
CA VAL A 48 6.54 -13.54 -0.34
C VAL A 48 7.88 -13.04 -0.81
N GLU A 49 8.64 -13.91 -1.45
CA GLU A 49 9.95 -13.56 -2.02
C GLU A 49 10.06 -14.05 -3.46
N THR A 50 10.66 -13.22 -4.31
CA THR A 50 10.97 -13.58 -5.70
C THR A 50 12.45 -13.88 -5.85
N LEU A 51 12.75 -15.10 -6.30
CA LEU A 51 14.09 -15.56 -6.68
C LEU A 51 14.31 -15.27 -8.16
N GLU A 52 15.42 -14.60 -8.47
CA GLU A 52 15.83 -14.30 -9.84
C GLU A 52 16.93 -15.27 -10.28
N TYR A 53 16.81 -15.78 -11.51
CA TYR A 53 17.76 -16.72 -12.07
C TYR A 53 18.60 -16.10 -13.19
N PRO A 54 19.85 -16.58 -13.41
CA PRO A 54 20.75 -16.03 -14.43
C PRO A 54 20.21 -16.09 -15.86
N ASP A 55 19.23 -16.96 -16.14
CA ASP A 55 18.57 -17.07 -17.44
C ASP A 55 17.42 -16.07 -17.64
N GLY A 56 17.19 -15.18 -16.67
CA GLY A 56 16.11 -14.18 -16.66
C GLY A 56 14.78 -14.72 -16.12
N GLY A 57 14.72 -15.99 -15.69
CA GLY A 57 13.54 -16.58 -15.07
C GLY A 57 13.32 -16.09 -13.64
N LYS A 58 12.07 -16.15 -13.18
CA LYS A 58 11.69 -15.78 -11.82
C LYS A 58 10.86 -16.86 -11.16
N VAL A 59 11.09 -17.08 -9.87
CA VAL A 59 10.24 -17.94 -9.05
C VAL A 59 9.80 -17.14 -7.84
N THR A 60 8.50 -16.88 -7.73
CA THR A 60 7.90 -16.19 -6.57
C THR A 60 7.33 -17.24 -5.62
N LEU A 61 7.86 -17.31 -4.41
CA LEU A 61 7.44 -18.27 -3.39
C LEU A 61 6.67 -17.56 -2.27
N TRP A 62 5.52 -18.15 -1.92
CA TRP A 62 4.66 -17.71 -0.82
C TRP A 62 4.83 -18.68 0.35
N ASP A 63 5.56 -18.29 1.38
CA ASP A 63 5.66 -19.01 2.64
C ASP A 63 4.41 -18.73 3.48
N VAL A 64 3.57 -19.76 3.62
CA VAL A 64 2.34 -19.68 4.41
C VAL A 64 2.65 -20.12 5.83
N GLY A 65 2.41 -19.25 6.82
CA GLY A 65 2.69 -19.56 8.22
C GLY A 65 2.01 -20.87 8.67
N GLY A 66 2.76 -21.72 9.38
CA GLY A 66 2.34 -23.08 9.71
C GLY A 66 1.41 -23.22 10.91
N CYS A 67 0.72 -22.16 11.35
CA CYS A 67 -0.15 -22.18 12.54
C CYS A 67 -1.59 -22.58 12.18
N ASP A 68 -2.22 -23.42 13.00
CA ASP A 68 -3.57 -23.97 12.82
C ASP A 68 -4.63 -22.95 12.39
N LYS A 69 -4.55 -21.71 12.90
CA LYS A 69 -5.54 -20.64 12.66
C LYS A 69 -5.41 -19.96 11.29
N ILE A 70 -4.27 -20.05 10.61
CA ILE A 70 -4.02 -19.40 9.31
C ILE A 70 -3.97 -20.39 8.14
N ARG A 71 -3.95 -21.71 8.41
CA ARG A 71 -4.03 -22.74 7.35
C ARG A 71 -5.29 -22.69 6.48
N PRO A 72 -6.50 -22.33 6.99
CA PRO A 72 -7.68 -22.18 6.13
C PRO A 72 -7.53 -21.11 5.05
N LEU A 73 -6.58 -20.18 5.21
CA LEU A 73 -6.33 -19.13 4.22
C LEU A 73 -5.58 -19.65 2.98
N VAL A 74 -4.91 -20.81 3.05
CA VAL A 74 -4.16 -21.43 1.93
C VAL A 74 -5.03 -21.59 0.68
N ARG A 75 -6.31 -21.92 0.84
CA ARG A 75 -7.27 -22.07 -0.27
C ARG A 75 -7.37 -20.82 -1.15
N HIS A 76 -7.24 -19.62 -0.58
CA HIS A 76 -7.31 -18.36 -1.32
C HIS A 76 -6.05 -18.11 -2.18
N TYR A 77 -4.98 -18.85 -1.93
CA TYR A 77 -3.73 -18.76 -2.69
C TYR A 77 -3.50 -19.99 -3.57
N MET A 78 -4.40 -20.97 -3.53
CA MET A 78 -4.34 -22.15 -4.38
C MET A 78 -4.96 -21.81 -5.73
N LEU A 79 -4.13 -21.69 -6.77
CA LEU A 79 -4.56 -21.40 -8.14
C LEU A 79 -3.96 -22.45 -9.08
N LYS A 80 -4.65 -22.70 -10.20
CA LYS A 80 -4.29 -23.73 -11.19
C LYS A 80 -2.85 -23.66 -11.72
N ASP A 81 -2.28 -22.46 -11.77
CA ASP A 81 -0.95 -22.16 -12.31
C ASP A 81 0.16 -22.24 -11.25
N ARG A 82 -0.19 -22.53 -9.99
CA ARG A 82 0.76 -22.59 -8.89
C ARG A 82 1.23 -24.00 -8.62
N PHE A 83 2.49 -24.11 -8.20
CA PHE A 83 3.05 -25.35 -7.66
C PHE A 83 3.17 -25.28 -6.13
N ILE A 84 3.30 -26.44 -5.49
CA ILE A 84 3.49 -26.52 -4.04
C ILE A 84 4.88 -27.07 -3.73
N ILE A 85 5.56 -26.48 -2.76
CA ILE A 85 6.69 -27.09 -2.05
C ILE A 85 6.20 -27.46 -0.66
N PHE A 86 6.09 -28.74 -0.35
CA PHE A 86 5.75 -29.22 0.97
C PHE A 86 7.02 -29.61 1.74
N ILE A 87 7.30 -28.94 2.85
CA ILE A 87 8.50 -29.15 3.65
C ILE A 87 8.18 -30.01 4.87
N GLN A 88 8.77 -31.20 4.92
CA GLN A 88 8.73 -32.11 6.05
C GLN A 88 10.00 -31.94 6.91
N SER A 89 9.84 -31.81 8.22
CA SER A 89 10.97 -31.83 9.17
C SER A 89 11.43 -33.26 9.40
N CYS A 90 12.74 -33.50 9.35
CA CYS A 90 13.34 -34.80 9.67
C CYS A 90 13.73 -34.95 11.15
N GLU A 91 13.86 -33.83 11.86
CA GLU A 91 14.23 -33.79 13.28
C GLU A 91 13.05 -34.15 14.20
N ASP A 92 11.85 -33.76 13.78
CA ASP A 92 10.64 -33.82 14.63
C ASP A 92 9.87 -35.11 14.36
N LEU A 93 10.24 -36.15 15.10
CA LEU A 93 9.73 -37.51 14.93
C LEU A 93 8.63 -37.89 15.95
N ASP A 94 8.05 -36.89 16.62
CA ASP A 94 6.88 -37.13 17.47
C ASP A 94 5.72 -37.69 16.61
N PRO A 95 5.16 -38.87 16.96
CA PRO A 95 4.06 -39.47 16.19
C PRO A 95 2.90 -38.50 15.92
N ASP A 96 2.50 -37.70 16.90
CA ASP A 96 1.38 -36.75 16.75
C ASP A 96 1.73 -35.66 15.72
N ARG A 97 3.00 -35.23 15.68
CA ARG A 97 3.50 -34.22 14.73
C ARG A 97 3.61 -34.77 13.33
N ILE A 98 4.01 -36.04 13.18
CA ILE A 98 4.06 -36.73 11.90
C ILE A 98 2.63 -36.88 11.36
N ASP A 99 1.72 -37.43 12.16
CA ASP A 99 0.32 -37.65 11.76
C ASP A 99 -0.35 -36.32 11.38
N PHE A 100 -0.06 -35.24 12.11
CA PHE A 100 -0.50 -33.91 11.75
C PHE A 100 0.05 -33.44 10.38
N SER A 101 1.33 -33.70 10.10
CA SER A 101 1.95 -33.36 8.81
C SER A 101 1.30 -34.13 7.66
N LEU A 102 1.00 -35.41 7.86
CA LEU A 102 0.32 -36.27 6.91
C LEU A 102 -1.10 -35.79 6.63
N GLU A 103 -1.85 -35.39 7.67
CA GLU A 103 -3.16 -34.77 7.51
C GLU A 103 -3.07 -33.47 6.71
N TYR A 104 -2.09 -32.62 6.99
CA TYR A 104 -1.92 -31.37 6.27
C TYR A 104 -1.51 -31.58 4.80
N LEU A 105 -0.69 -32.60 4.52
CA LEU A 105 -0.35 -33.03 3.17
C LEU A 105 -1.60 -33.49 2.41
N ARG A 106 -2.47 -34.27 3.06
CA ARG A 106 -3.75 -34.73 2.51
C ARG A 106 -4.66 -33.55 2.15
N MET A 107 -4.86 -32.62 3.11
CA MET A 107 -5.62 -31.39 2.88
C MET A 107 -5.04 -30.57 1.72
N ALA A 108 -3.71 -30.45 1.62
CA ALA A 108 -3.07 -29.73 0.53
C ALA A 108 -3.34 -30.38 -0.84
N ALA A 109 -3.26 -31.72 -0.93
CA ALA A 109 -3.58 -32.46 -2.14
C ALA A 109 -5.07 -32.34 -2.54
N GLU A 110 -5.98 -32.34 -1.58
CA GLU A 110 -7.40 -32.11 -1.81
C GLU A 110 -7.67 -30.71 -2.36
N MET A 111 -7.12 -29.67 -1.72
CA MET A 111 -7.21 -28.30 -2.21
C MET A 111 -6.59 -28.14 -3.61
N MET A 112 -5.49 -28.83 -3.91
CA MET A 112 -4.91 -28.81 -5.26
C MET A 112 -5.88 -29.33 -6.32
N MET A 113 -6.60 -30.42 -6.03
CA MET A 113 -7.61 -30.95 -6.95
C MET A 113 -8.80 -30.00 -7.11
N GLU A 114 -9.28 -29.38 -6.02
CA GLU A 114 -10.37 -28.40 -6.06
C GLU A 114 -10.03 -27.19 -6.95
N HIS A 115 -8.76 -26.78 -6.95
CA HIS A 115 -8.26 -25.59 -7.65
C HIS A 115 -7.49 -25.88 -8.95
N ASP A 116 -7.51 -27.14 -9.43
CA ASP A 116 -6.79 -27.62 -10.63
C ASP A 116 -5.27 -27.32 -10.63
N ALA A 117 -4.66 -27.21 -9.45
CA ALA A 117 -3.21 -27.09 -9.30
C ALA A 117 -2.57 -28.48 -9.44
N LYS A 118 -1.47 -28.59 -10.20
CA LYS A 118 -0.97 -29.91 -10.65
C LYS A 118 0.31 -30.38 -10.00
N HIS A 119 1.25 -29.49 -9.68
CA HIS A 119 2.61 -29.86 -9.29
C HIS A 119 2.84 -29.67 -7.79
N MET A 120 3.26 -30.73 -7.11
CA MET A 120 3.70 -30.69 -5.71
C MET A 120 5.08 -31.34 -5.58
N PHE A 121 5.97 -30.69 -4.83
CA PHE A 121 7.32 -31.15 -4.53
C PHE A 121 7.48 -31.28 -3.03
N ILE A 122 7.85 -32.47 -2.55
CA ILE A 122 8.04 -32.75 -1.13
C ILE A 122 9.54 -32.74 -0.84
N LEU A 123 9.94 -31.93 0.14
CA LEU A 123 11.33 -31.78 0.59
C LEU A 123 11.48 -32.22 2.06
N PHE A 124 12.58 -32.91 2.33
CA PHE A 124 12.96 -33.35 3.67
C PHE A 124 14.04 -32.44 4.25
N ASN A 125 13.63 -31.52 5.13
CA ASN A 125 14.49 -30.50 5.71
C ASN A 125 15.03 -30.90 7.09
N LYS A 126 16.11 -30.24 7.52
CA LYS A 126 16.83 -30.47 8.78
C LYS A 126 17.56 -31.82 8.86
N GLN A 127 18.04 -32.35 7.74
CA GLN A 127 18.80 -33.60 7.73
C GLN A 127 20.16 -33.48 8.43
N ASP A 128 20.67 -32.25 8.56
CA ASP A 128 21.89 -31.90 9.30
C ASP A 128 21.77 -32.15 10.81
N LEU A 129 20.54 -32.16 11.35
CA LEU A 129 20.28 -32.40 12.77
C LEU A 129 20.19 -33.89 13.11
N LEU A 130 20.15 -34.77 12.10
CA LEU A 130 20.15 -36.22 12.30
C LEU A 130 21.57 -36.78 12.40
N PRO A 131 21.81 -37.75 13.31
CA PRO A 131 23.05 -38.53 13.31
C PRO A 131 23.26 -39.21 11.95
N ALA A 132 24.49 -39.18 11.43
CA ALA A 132 24.80 -39.65 10.08
C ALA A 132 24.37 -41.12 9.87
N GLU A 133 24.55 -41.96 10.87
CA GLU A 133 24.18 -43.38 10.86
C GLU A 133 22.66 -43.65 10.91
N LYS A 134 21.83 -42.65 11.24
CA LYS A 134 20.36 -42.77 11.31
C LYS A 134 19.63 -42.01 10.22
N ARG A 135 20.32 -41.10 9.53
CA ARG A 135 19.73 -40.18 8.54
C ARG A 135 18.94 -40.93 7.47
N ASP A 136 19.57 -41.91 6.82
CA ASP A 136 18.95 -42.65 5.72
C ASP A 136 17.74 -43.47 6.18
N THR A 137 17.82 -44.07 7.38
CA THR A 137 16.70 -44.83 7.94
C THR A 137 15.49 -43.93 8.22
N VAL A 138 15.70 -42.79 8.89
CA VAL A 138 14.61 -41.86 9.23
C VAL A 138 13.96 -41.26 7.98
N ILE A 139 14.76 -40.84 7.00
CA ILE A 139 14.24 -40.29 5.74
C ILE A 139 13.42 -41.35 5.00
N ASN A 140 13.91 -42.58 4.92
CA ASN A 140 13.17 -43.67 4.27
C ASN A 140 11.86 -44.00 4.99
N GLU A 141 11.84 -44.00 6.33
CA GLU A 141 10.60 -44.21 7.10
C GLU A 141 9.57 -43.10 6.85
N LEU A 142 10.00 -41.83 6.88
CA LEU A 142 9.11 -40.70 6.55
C LEU A 142 8.63 -40.77 5.11
N LYS A 143 9.53 -41.07 4.16
CA LYS A 143 9.21 -41.23 2.74
C LYS A 143 8.13 -42.27 2.52
N VAL A 144 8.24 -43.46 3.11
CA VAL A 144 7.22 -44.52 3.01
C VAL A 144 5.86 -44.05 3.52
N ARG A 145 5.82 -43.29 4.63
CA ARG A 145 4.57 -42.74 5.17
C ARG A 145 3.94 -41.70 4.26
N LEU A 146 4.74 -40.75 3.75
CA LEU A 146 4.26 -39.74 2.80
C LEU A 146 3.82 -40.39 1.48
N GLU A 147 4.53 -41.40 0.99
CA GLU A 147 4.16 -42.18 -0.21
C GLU A 147 2.79 -42.85 -0.04
N SER A 148 2.53 -43.44 1.13
CA SER A 148 1.23 -44.03 1.46
C SER A 148 0.10 -42.99 1.44
N GLU A 149 0.35 -41.79 1.96
CA GLU A 149 -0.66 -40.71 1.97
C GLU A 149 -0.93 -40.11 0.59
N ILE A 150 0.08 -40.01 -0.27
CA ILE A 150 -0.08 -39.43 -1.61
C ILE A 150 -0.63 -40.44 -2.63
N GLN A 151 -0.59 -41.74 -2.32
CA GLN A 151 -1.03 -42.83 -3.21
C GLN A 151 -2.42 -42.58 -3.83
N PRO A 152 -3.46 -42.14 -3.09
CA PRO A 152 -4.81 -41.88 -3.65
C PRO A 152 -4.87 -40.77 -4.71
N TYR A 153 -3.86 -39.89 -4.76
CA TYR A 153 -3.76 -38.78 -5.70
C TYR A 153 -2.90 -39.10 -6.92
N THR A 154 -2.29 -40.29 -6.95
CA THR A 154 -1.42 -40.73 -8.06
C THR A 154 -2.22 -40.77 -9.37
N GLY A 155 -1.72 -40.09 -10.40
CA GLY A 155 -2.39 -39.95 -11.71
C GLY A 155 -3.40 -38.80 -11.79
N LYS A 156 -3.75 -38.17 -10.66
CA LYS A 156 -4.53 -36.91 -10.61
C LYS A 156 -3.62 -35.69 -10.43
N LEU A 157 -2.61 -35.83 -9.57
CA LEU A 157 -1.61 -34.80 -9.28
C LEU A 157 -0.21 -35.30 -9.65
N ASP A 158 0.69 -34.39 -10.05
CA ASP A 158 2.13 -34.64 -10.23
C ASP A 158 2.84 -34.30 -8.92
N ILE A 159 2.83 -35.28 -8.00
CA ILE A 159 3.49 -35.18 -6.69
C ILE A 159 4.85 -35.87 -6.78
N ARG A 160 5.92 -35.14 -6.45
CA ARG A 160 7.29 -35.64 -6.48
C ARG A 160 7.96 -35.48 -5.14
N ILE A 161 8.52 -36.56 -4.62
CA ILE A 161 9.40 -36.53 -3.46
C ILE A 161 10.82 -36.31 -3.98
N LEU A 162 11.44 -35.19 -3.62
CA LEU A 162 12.80 -34.87 -4.07
C LEU A 162 13.81 -35.33 -3.03
N ASP A 163 14.67 -36.27 -3.45
CA ASP A 163 15.67 -36.88 -2.59
C ASP A 163 17.00 -36.13 -2.69
N HIS A 164 17.22 -35.25 -1.72
CA HIS A 164 18.44 -34.45 -1.61
C HIS A 164 19.15 -34.76 -0.28
N PRO A 165 20.13 -35.68 -0.28
CA PRO A 165 20.87 -36.04 0.92
C PRO A 165 21.62 -34.83 1.51
N GLY A 166 21.41 -34.58 2.80
CA GLY A 166 21.99 -33.44 3.51
C GLY A 166 21.19 -32.13 3.38
N LEU A 167 19.97 -32.16 2.82
CA LEU A 167 19.19 -30.93 2.67
C LEU A 167 18.95 -30.22 4.01
N SER A 168 19.38 -28.97 4.05
CA SER A 168 19.33 -28.14 5.24
C SER A 168 19.11 -26.68 4.89
N ALA A 169 17.96 -26.14 5.29
CA ALA A 169 17.68 -24.71 5.17
C ALA A 169 18.66 -23.87 6.01
N THR A 170 19.10 -24.40 7.14
CA THR A 170 20.02 -23.72 8.07
C THR A 170 21.44 -23.67 7.56
N SER A 171 21.94 -24.63 6.77
CA SER A 171 23.27 -24.53 6.14
C SER A 171 23.21 -23.99 4.70
N GLY A 172 22.06 -24.10 4.04
CA GLY A 172 21.89 -23.83 2.61
C GLY A 172 22.23 -25.01 1.71
N GLU A 173 22.65 -26.14 2.28
CA GLU A 173 23.01 -27.34 1.55
C GLU A 173 21.79 -27.93 0.82
N GLN A 174 22.01 -28.32 -0.44
CA GLN A 174 21.01 -28.85 -1.38
C GLN A 174 19.78 -27.96 -1.70
N LEU A 175 19.69 -26.71 -1.22
CA LEU A 175 18.53 -25.85 -1.55
C LEU A 175 18.49 -25.45 -3.03
N HIS A 176 19.61 -24.96 -3.58
CA HIS A 176 19.68 -24.57 -4.99
C HIS A 176 19.52 -25.78 -5.93
N PRO A 177 20.19 -26.93 -5.70
CA PRO A 177 19.91 -28.16 -6.45
C PRO A 177 18.43 -28.55 -6.46
N ALA A 178 17.76 -28.52 -5.30
CA ALA A 178 16.33 -28.82 -5.20
C ALA A 178 15.48 -27.85 -6.02
N MET A 179 15.76 -26.55 -5.93
CA MET A 179 15.04 -25.53 -6.70
C MET A 179 15.31 -25.62 -8.20
N ASP A 180 16.51 -26.02 -8.61
CA ASP A 180 16.84 -26.24 -10.02
C ASP A 180 16.09 -27.45 -10.58
N GLU A 181 15.95 -28.54 -9.81
CA GLU A 181 15.15 -29.71 -10.19
C GLU A 181 13.66 -29.37 -10.30
N ILE A 182 13.12 -28.59 -9.35
CA ILE A 182 11.75 -28.06 -9.42
C ILE A 182 11.56 -27.24 -10.70
N ARG A 183 12.48 -26.29 -10.98
CA ARG A 183 12.40 -25.43 -12.17
C ARG A 183 12.47 -26.24 -13.45
N GLN A 184 13.35 -27.23 -13.53
CA GLN A 184 13.46 -28.11 -14.70
C GLN A 184 12.20 -28.94 -14.89
N THR A 185 11.62 -29.46 -13.82
CA THR A 185 10.37 -30.22 -13.88
C THR A 185 9.23 -29.37 -14.43
N LEU A 186 9.06 -28.15 -13.90
CA LEU A 186 8.05 -27.18 -14.35
C LEU A 186 8.26 -26.73 -15.81
N GLN A 187 9.51 -26.72 -16.29
CA GLN A 187 9.83 -26.41 -17.68
C GLN A 187 9.55 -27.59 -18.64
N GLN A 188 9.74 -28.84 -18.17
CA GLN A 188 9.55 -30.06 -18.96
C GLN A 188 8.08 -30.47 -19.12
N THR A 189 7.19 -30.09 -18.20
CA THR A 189 5.75 -30.39 -18.25
C THR A 189 4.96 -29.51 -19.23
N LYS A 190 5.62 -28.70 -20.06
CA LYS A 190 4.99 -28.05 -21.23
C LYS A 190 4.58 -29.07 -22.30
N LYS A 191 3.39 -29.68 -22.13
CA LYS A 191 2.46 -29.81 -23.26
C LYS A 191 1.97 -28.40 -23.62
N PRO A 192 1.69 -28.08 -24.90
CA PRO A 192 1.01 -26.82 -25.20
C PRO A 192 -0.27 -26.81 -24.37
N ALA A 193 -0.42 -25.81 -23.51
CA ALA A 193 -1.64 -25.62 -22.77
C ALA A 193 -2.83 -25.67 -23.75
N PRO A 194 -3.99 -26.23 -23.36
CA PRO A 194 -5.22 -25.91 -24.08
C PRO A 194 -5.25 -24.38 -24.15
N ASP A 195 -5.43 -23.94 -25.38
CA ASP A 195 -5.04 -22.65 -25.84
C ASP A 195 -5.87 -21.59 -25.11
N THR A 196 -5.48 -21.19 -23.90
CA THR A 196 -6.13 -20.07 -23.22
C THR A 196 -5.80 -18.78 -23.97
N LYS A 197 -4.74 -18.79 -24.80
CA LYS A 197 -4.52 -17.76 -25.81
C LYS A 197 -5.55 -17.82 -26.93
N THR A 198 -6.03 -18.98 -27.37
CA THR A 198 -7.16 -19.06 -28.31
C THR A 198 -8.54 -19.18 -27.69
N GLU A 199 -8.71 -19.41 -26.40
CA GLU A 199 -9.99 -19.18 -25.70
C GLU A 199 -10.14 -17.70 -25.31
N ILE A 200 -9.05 -17.00 -24.94
CA ILE A 200 -9.04 -15.53 -24.80
C ILE A 200 -9.04 -14.85 -26.18
N ALA A 201 -8.40 -15.42 -27.22
CA ALA A 201 -8.52 -14.90 -28.58
C ALA A 201 -9.82 -15.32 -29.29
N ASN A 202 -10.55 -16.35 -28.79
CA ASN A 202 -11.90 -16.70 -29.26
C ASN A 202 -13.02 -16.13 -28.37
N MET A 203 -12.71 -15.46 -27.25
CA MET A 203 -13.66 -14.58 -26.57
C MET A 203 -13.70 -13.25 -27.32
N GLU A 204 -14.59 -13.18 -28.31
CA GLU A 204 -14.94 -12.00 -29.13
C GLU A 204 -13.73 -11.08 -29.41
N LYS A 205 -13.08 -11.23 -30.57
CA LYS A 205 -12.16 -10.20 -31.08
C LYS A 205 -12.82 -8.84 -30.87
N GLY A 206 -12.34 -8.10 -29.87
CA GLY A 206 -12.83 -6.78 -29.56
C GLY A 206 -12.68 -5.88 -30.80
N PRO A 207 -13.35 -4.72 -30.83
CA PRO A 207 -13.15 -3.77 -31.91
C PRO A 207 -11.65 -3.49 -32.11
N SER A 208 -11.22 -3.41 -33.37
CA SER A 208 -9.82 -3.11 -33.67
C SER A 208 -9.45 -1.72 -33.15
N GLU A 209 -8.15 -1.45 -33.00
CA GLU A 209 -7.69 -0.13 -32.58
C GLU A 209 -8.17 0.98 -33.52
N GLU A 210 -8.20 0.72 -34.83
CA GLU A 210 -8.74 1.64 -35.84
C GLU A 210 -10.25 1.89 -35.64
N GLU A 211 -11.04 0.84 -35.40
CA GLU A 211 -12.47 0.98 -35.11
C GLU A 211 -12.73 1.80 -33.84
N LEU A 212 -11.91 1.60 -32.82
CA LEU A 212 -12.00 2.36 -31.56
C LEU A 212 -11.66 3.84 -31.79
N ILE A 213 -10.62 4.14 -32.57
CA ILE A 213 -10.25 5.51 -32.94
C ILE A 213 -11.38 6.19 -33.72
N GLU A 214 -12.01 5.49 -34.66
CA GLU A 214 -13.15 6.03 -35.41
C GLU A 214 -14.35 6.32 -34.50
N ARG A 215 -14.66 5.42 -33.55
CA ARG A 215 -15.69 5.64 -32.53
C ARG A 215 -15.40 6.87 -31.67
N ILE A 216 -14.15 7.07 -31.27
CA ILE A 216 -13.72 8.25 -30.51
C ILE A 216 -13.93 9.52 -31.33
N ALA A 217 -13.51 9.52 -32.61
CA ALA A 217 -13.67 10.67 -33.49
C ALA A 217 -15.14 11.06 -33.68
N LYS A 218 -16.01 10.08 -33.93
CA LYS A 218 -17.45 10.27 -34.06
C LYS A 218 -18.08 10.81 -32.77
N ALA A 219 -17.85 10.11 -31.65
CA ALA A 219 -18.42 10.50 -30.35
C ALA A 219 -17.94 11.88 -29.89
N ASN A 220 -16.69 12.25 -30.18
CA ASN A 220 -16.15 13.58 -29.88
C ASN A 220 -16.77 14.67 -30.77
N THR A 221 -17.05 14.38 -32.05
CA THR A 221 -17.67 15.32 -32.99
C THR A 221 -19.12 15.62 -32.60
N ASP A 222 -19.84 14.60 -32.15
CA ASP A 222 -21.23 14.73 -31.69
C ASP A 222 -21.33 15.34 -30.27
N SER A 223 -20.19 15.55 -29.60
CA SER A 223 -20.12 16.03 -28.22
C SER A 223 -20.14 17.54 -28.10
N VAL A 224 -20.85 18.04 -27.10
CA VAL A 224 -20.72 19.44 -26.66
C VAL A 224 -19.31 19.69 -26.08
N ASN A 225 -18.87 20.96 -26.11
CA ASN A 225 -17.60 21.36 -25.50
C ASN A 225 -17.54 21.00 -24.01
N ALA A 226 -16.34 20.94 -23.44
CA ALA A 226 -16.13 20.48 -22.06
C ALA A 226 -17.02 21.21 -21.03
N ARG A 227 -17.16 22.53 -21.16
CA ARG A 227 -17.98 23.32 -20.25
C ARG A 227 -19.47 22.95 -20.35
N GLY A 228 -20.03 22.93 -21.56
CA GLY A 228 -21.43 22.58 -21.79
C GLY A 228 -21.75 21.14 -21.38
N PHE A 229 -20.80 20.23 -21.57
CA PHE A 229 -20.93 18.86 -21.06
C PHE A 229 -21.04 18.82 -19.54
N TRP A 230 -20.14 19.52 -18.83
CA TRP A 230 -20.13 19.53 -17.37
C TRP A 230 -21.41 20.15 -16.79
N GLU A 231 -21.87 21.26 -17.37
CA GLU A 231 -23.11 21.93 -16.95
C GLU A 231 -24.32 20.99 -17.09
N THR A 232 -24.46 20.31 -18.24
CA THR A 232 -25.57 19.37 -18.49
C THR A 232 -25.47 18.09 -17.67
N PHE A 233 -24.26 17.60 -17.36
CA PHE A 233 -24.04 16.48 -16.43
C PHE A 233 -24.45 16.84 -14.99
N ILE A 234 -24.05 18.02 -14.50
CA ILE A 234 -24.37 18.48 -13.15
C ILE A 234 -25.86 18.83 -13.00
N ASP A 235 -26.49 19.41 -14.02
CA ASP A 235 -27.95 19.56 -14.08
C ASP A 235 -28.64 18.19 -14.13
N GLY A 236 -28.08 17.25 -14.89
CA GLY A 236 -28.73 15.99 -15.24
C GLY A 236 -29.70 16.15 -16.42
N SER A 237 -29.37 17.01 -17.38
CA SER A 237 -30.12 17.26 -18.62
C SER A 237 -29.44 16.70 -19.86
N LEU A 238 -28.47 15.80 -19.68
CA LEU A 238 -27.77 15.11 -20.77
C LEU A 238 -28.77 14.51 -21.78
N SER A 239 -28.44 14.55 -23.07
CA SER A 239 -29.28 14.03 -24.17
C SER A 239 -29.18 12.52 -24.34
N SER A 240 -27.98 11.94 -24.24
CA SER A 240 -27.71 10.49 -24.24
C SER A 240 -26.88 10.05 -23.01
N TRP A 241 -26.72 8.75 -22.81
CA TRP A 241 -25.81 8.16 -21.82
C TRP A 241 -25.22 6.86 -22.37
N ASP A 242 -24.09 7.00 -23.06
CA ASP A 242 -23.34 5.90 -23.66
C ASP A 242 -21.98 5.70 -22.95
N HIS A 243 -21.19 4.74 -23.43
CA HIS A 243 -19.86 4.43 -22.84
C HIS A 243 -18.92 5.65 -22.88
N TYR A 244 -18.90 6.39 -23.99
CA TYR A 244 -18.10 7.61 -24.12
C TYR A 244 -18.52 8.66 -23.08
N THR A 245 -19.82 8.89 -22.93
CA THR A 245 -20.39 9.82 -21.95
C THR A 245 -20.07 9.40 -20.52
N HIS A 246 -20.14 8.11 -20.21
CA HIS A 246 -19.80 7.56 -18.90
C HIS A 246 -18.33 7.79 -18.56
N LEU A 247 -17.41 7.43 -19.47
CA LEU A 247 -15.97 7.65 -19.27
C LEU A 247 -15.63 9.15 -19.18
N ARG A 248 -16.30 10.00 -19.97
CA ARG A 248 -16.11 11.46 -19.92
C ARG A 248 -16.57 12.04 -18.59
N ALA A 249 -17.73 11.62 -18.10
CA ALA A 249 -18.23 11.99 -16.78
C ALA A 249 -17.26 11.53 -15.68
N GLY A 250 -16.78 10.28 -15.76
CA GLY A 250 -15.79 9.74 -14.82
C GLY A 250 -14.49 10.54 -14.80
N PHE A 251 -13.94 10.87 -15.97
CA PHE A 251 -12.76 11.73 -16.09
C PHE A 251 -12.98 13.12 -15.48
N PHE A 252 -14.15 13.73 -15.72
CA PHE A 252 -14.45 15.08 -15.25
C PHE A 252 -14.65 15.14 -13.74
N VAL A 253 -15.31 14.12 -13.17
CA VAL A 253 -15.43 13.94 -11.72
C VAL A 253 -14.06 13.69 -11.12
N MET A 254 -13.27 12.76 -11.66
CA MET A 254 -11.91 12.49 -11.19
C MET A 254 -11.04 13.76 -11.22
N HIS A 255 -11.10 14.55 -12.29
CA HIS A 255 -10.41 15.83 -12.38
C HIS A 255 -10.87 16.82 -11.28
N ASP A 256 -12.17 16.88 -10.97
CA ASP A 256 -12.73 17.73 -9.91
C ASP A 256 -12.27 17.28 -8.52
N CYS A 257 -12.41 15.99 -8.23
CA CYS A 257 -12.03 15.38 -6.96
C CYS A 257 -10.52 15.52 -6.70
N PHE A 258 -9.70 15.26 -7.72
CA PHE A 258 -8.26 15.44 -7.64
C PHE A 258 -7.88 16.90 -7.37
N SER A 259 -8.65 17.85 -7.91
CA SER A 259 -8.47 19.27 -7.62
C SER A 259 -8.79 19.66 -6.18
N ARG A 260 -9.53 18.80 -5.46
CA ARG A 260 -9.92 18.93 -4.06
C ARG A 260 -9.09 18.08 -3.10
N GLY A 261 -8.09 17.34 -3.59
CA GLY A 261 -7.22 16.51 -2.71
C GLY A 261 -7.68 15.09 -2.51
N LEU A 262 -8.76 14.69 -3.18
CA LEU A 262 -9.39 13.39 -3.00
C LEU A 262 -8.65 12.32 -3.80
N GLY A 263 -8.44 11.15 -3.20
CA GLY A 263 -7.88 9.99 -3.88
C GLY A 263 -8.90 9.35 -4.83
N LEU A 264 -8.44 8.38 -5.62
CA LEU A 264 -9.25 7.70 -6.62
C LEU A 264 -10.53 7.06 -6.04
N LEU A 265 -10.47 6.58 -4.80
CA LEU A 265 -11.58 5.90 -4.15
C LEU A 265 -12.65 6.90 -3.70
N GLU A 266 -12.24 8.03 -3.16
CA GLU A 266 -13.13 9.16 -2.88
C GLU A 266 -13.74 9.72 -4.18
N CYS A 267 -12.96 9.77 -5.28
CA CYS A 267 -13.50 10.11 -6.61
C CYS A 267 -14.61 9.14 -7.04
N ALA A 268 -14.43 7.85 -6.76
CA ALA A 268 -15.41 6.83 -7.11
C ALA A 268 -16.70 6.99 -6.30
N ASP A 269 -16.60 7.33 -5.01
CA ASP A 269 -17.77 7.60 -4.18
C ASP A 269 -18.54 8.84 -4.65
N GLU A 270 -17.84 9.92 -5.02
CA GLU A 270 -18.48 11.10 -5.61
C GLU A 270 -19.11 10.80 -6.98
N PHE A 271 -18.43 10.03 -7.83
CA PHE A 271 -18.98 9.66 -9.13
C PHE A 271 -20.23 8.79 -8.95
N MET A 272 -20.20 7.82 -8.02
CA MET A 272 -21.37 7.01 -7.65
C MET A 272 -22.54 7.86 -7.15
N ALA A 273 -22.29 8.89 -6.32
CA ALA A 273 -23.33 9.83 -5.89
C ALA A 273 -23.97 10.56 -7.08
N HIS A 274 -23.16 11.00 -8.05
CA HIS A 274 -23.68 11.59 -9.29
C HIS A 274 -24.49 10.58 -10.13
N LEU A 275 -24.04 9.34 -10.26
CA LEU A 275 -24.75 8.29 -11.00
C LEU A 275 -26.11 7.97 -10.34
N ASN A 276 -26.15 7.89 -9.01
CA ASN A 276 -27.39 7.71 -8.26
C ASN A 276 -28.37 8.87 -8.47
N ARG A 277 -27.88 10.11 -8.38
CA ARG A 277 -28.69 11.32 -8.65
C ARG A 277 -29.26 11.33 -10.07
N LEU A 278 -28.44 10.97 -11.07
CA LEU A 278 -28.91 10.88 -12.46
C LEU A 278 -29.98 9.80 -12.63
N ARG A 279 -29.81 8.64 -11.98
CA ARG A 279 -30.79 7.57 -11.93
C ARG A 279 -32.10 7.99 -11.28
N GLU A 280 -32.07 8.73 -10.18
CA GLU A 280 -33.28 9.27 -9.53
C GLU A 280 -34.05 10.22 -10.46
N LYS A 281 -33.33 11.06 -11.20
CA LYS A 281 -33.94 12.03 -12.13
C LYS A 281 -34.48 11.38 -13.41
N SER A 282 -33.86 10.31 -13.90
CA SER A 282 -34.27 9.61 -15.13
C SER A 282 -33.93 8.10 -15.08
N PRO A 283 -34.73 7.30 -14.35
CA PRO A 283 -34.44 5.88 -14.10
C PRO A 283 -34.33 5.06 -15.38
N GLU A 284 -35.16 5.39 -16.38
CA GLU A 284 -35.21 4.72 -17.68
C GLU A 284 -33.91 4.86 -18.46
N LYS A 285 -33.22 5.99 -18.29
CA LYS A 285 -32.00 6.33 -19.02
C LYS A 285 -30.73 5.84 -18.31
N PHE A 286 -30.70 5.89 -16.97
CA PHE A 286 -29.51 5.59 -16.17
C PHE A 286 -29.65 4.29 -15.38
N ARG A 287 -30.07 3.22 -16.05
CA ARG A 287 -30.26 1.88 -15.46
C ARG A 287 -28.93 1.25 -15.07
N ASN A 288 -28.87 0.55 -13.93
CA ASN A 288 -27.71 -0.24 -13.48
C ASN A 288 -26.37 0.52 -13.45
N THR A 289 -26.40 1.83 -13.27
CA THR A 289 -25.22 2.70 -13.33
C THR A 289 -24.38 2.68 -12.06
N ALA A 290 -25.00 2.41 -10.90
CA ALA A 290 -24.32 2.39 -9.62
C ALA A 290 -23.70 1.00 -9.34
N HIS A 291 -22.38 0.90 -9.49
CA HIS A 291 -21.60 -0.30 -9.17
C HIS A 291 -20.20 0.10 -8.74
N LYS A 292 -19.86 -0.06 -7.46
CA LYS A 292 -18.60 0.46 -6.89
C LYS A 292 -17.37 -0.17 -7.53
N THR A 293 -17.33 -1.50 -7.67
CA THR A 293 -16.21 -2.18 -8.36
C THR A 293 -16.04 -1.73 -9.81
N MET A 294 -17.10 -1.74 -10.61
CA MET A 294 -17.00 -1.28 -12.00
C MET A 294 -16.56 0.20 -12.10
N THR A 295 -17.05 1.05 -11.19
CA THR A 295 -16.73 2.48 -11.18
C THR A 295 -15.25 2.71 -10.88
N ILE A 296 -14.72 2.08 -9.82
CA ILE A 296 -13.29 2.19 -9.47
C ILE A 296 -12.42 1.63 -10.59
N PHE A 297 -12.80 0.49 -11.20
CA PHE A 297 -12.11 -0.07 -12.35
C PHE A 297 -11.96 0.96 -13.49
N TRP A 298 -13.06 1.58 -13.93
CA TRP A 298 -13.02 2.55 -15.02
C TRP A 298 -12.27 3.82 -14.65
N LEU A 299 -12.45 4.35 -13.43
CA LEU A 299 -11.69 5.50 -12.98
C LEU A 299 -10.19 5.21 -12.93
N HIS A 300 -9.79 4.01 -12.51
CA HIS A 300 -8.39 3.57 -12.52
C HIS A 300 -7.82 3.50 -13.94
N GLN A 301 -8.56 2.92 -14.90
CA GLN A 301 -8.15 2.88 -16.31
C GLN A 301 -8.00 4.30 -16.90
N ILE A 302 -8.94 5.20 -16.59
CA ILE A 302 -8.86 6.62 -17.00
C ILE A 302 -7.65 7.30 -16.37
N GLN A 303 -7.38 7.05 -15.08
CA GLN A 303 -6.23 7.61 -14.38
C GLN A 303 -4.92 7.20 -15.05
N ILE A 304 -4.74 5.90 -15.33
CA ILE A 304 -3.54 5.39 -16.01
C ILE A 304 -3.38 5.99 -17.40
N ALA A 305 -4.45 6.00 -18.20
CA ALA A 305 -4.42 6.59 -19.54
C ALA A 305 -4.03 8.08 -19.49
N SER A 306 -4.58 8.82 -18.54
CA SER A 306 -4.28 10.26 -18.36
C SER A 306 -2.82 10.48 -17.97
N ILE A 307 -2.27 9.63 -17.09
CA ILE A 307 -0.88 9.71 -16.64
C ILE A 307 0.09 9.33 -17.76
N ASN A 308 -0.22 8.29 -18.53
CA ASN A 308 0.59 7.88 -19.68
C ASN A 308 0.57 8.96 -20.77
N TYR A 309 -0.59 9.58 -21.01
CA TYR A 309 -0.73 10.72 -21.91
C TYR A 309 0.11 11.91 -21.42
N GLN A 310 0.04 12.23 -20.13
CA GLN A 310 0.84 13.29 -19.50
C GLN A 310 2.34 13.06 -19.71
N ALA A 311 2.81 11.85 -19.41
CA ALA A 311 4.21 11.46 -19.54
C ALA A 311 4.68 11.49 -21.00
N SER A 312 3.89 10.94 -21.93
CA SER A 312 4.24 10.88 -23.36
C SER A 312 4.31 12.27 -24.00
N ASN A 313 3.55 13.23 -23.48
CA ASN A 313 3.52 14.61 -23.97
C ASN A 313 4.36 15.58 -23.13
N ASN A 314 5.14 15.10 -22.15
CA ASN A 314 5.95 15.91 -21.23
C ASN A 314 5.16 17.06 -20.57
N LEU A 315 3.91 16.82 -20.19
CA LEU A 315 3.06 17.84 -19.57
C LEU A 315 3.39 18.00 -18.08
N GLU A 316 3.65 19.23 -17.64
CA GLU A 316 3.87 19.55 -16.22
C GLU A 316 2.60 19.40 -15.36
N LYS A 317 1.43 19.42 -15.99
CA LYS A 317 0.12 19.35 -15.32
C LYS A 317 -0.65 18.13 -15.79
N PHE A 318 -1.46 17.59 -14.90
CA PHE A 318 -2.44 16.57 -15.23
C PHE A 318 -3.38 17.09 -16.33
N PRO A 319 -3.77 16.24 -17.29
CA PRO A 319 -4.56 16.68 -18.44
C PRO A 319 -5.87 17.37 -18.05
N SER A 320 -6.18 18.47 -18.75
CA SER A 320 -7.40 19.25 -18.56
C SER A 320 -8.64 18.55 -19.13
N ARG A 321 -9.83 19.01 -18.72
CA ARG A 321 -11.13 18.53 -19.24
C ARG A 321 -11.26 18.59 -20.78
N SER A 322 -10.55 19.52 -21.44
CA SER A 322 -10.54 19.65 -22.91
C SER A 322 -9.72 18.57 -23.62
N GLU A 323 -8.72 18.00 -22.95
CA GLU A 323 -7.79 17.01 -23.53
C GLU A 323 -8.35 15.58 -23.47
N TYR A 324 -9.57 15.39 -22.95
CA TYR A 324 -10.20 14.07 -22.81
C TYR A 324 -10.19 13.23 -24.09
N ALA A 325 -10.50 13.86 -25.24
CA ALA A 325 -10.49 13.16 -26.52
C ALA A 325 -9.10 12.70 -26.94
N ASP A 326 -8.06 13.49 -26.62
CA ASP A 326 -6.68 13.16 -26.93
C ASP A 326 -6.15 12.04 -26.03
N ILE A 327 -6.55 12.03 -24.76
CA ILE A 327 -6.28 10.91 -23.84
C ILE A 327 -6.88 9.61 -24.40
N LEU A 328 -8.14 9.62 -24.83
CA LEU A 328 -8.75 8.44 -25.45
C LEU A 328 -8.06 8.02 -26.76
N ARG A 329 -7.62 8.97 -27.60
CA ARG A 329 -6.86 8.64 -28.81
C ARG A 329 -5.50 8.00 -28.50
N SER A 330 -4.87 8.42 -27.39
CA SER A 330 -3.60 7.82 -26.94
C SER A 330 -3.78 6.45 -26.27
N THR A 331 -5.00 6.09 -25.86
CA THR A 331 -5.31 4.77 -25.30
C THR A 331 -6.70 4.32 -25.77
N PRO A 332 -6.86 3.93 -27.06
CA PRO A 332 -8.16 3.63 -27.64
C PRO A 332 -8.89 2.45 -26.96
N SER A 333 -8.15 1.54 -26.33
CA SER A 333 -8.67 0.38 -25.61
C SER A 333 -9.68 0.74 -24.50
N LEU A 334 -9.65 1.96 -23.95
CA LEU A 334 -10.66 2.42 -22.98
C LEU A 334 -12.08 2.41 -23.57
N MET A 335 -12.22 2.62 -24.89
CA MET A 335 -13.51 2.61 -25.58
C MET A 335 -14.06 1.21 -25.84
N ASN A 336 -13.32 0.15 -25.49
CA ASN A 336 -13.84 -1.20 -25.43
C ASN A 336 -14.61 -1.39 -24.11
N SER A 337 -15.94 -1.33 -24.14
CA SER A 337 -16.79 -1.53 -22.95
C SER A 337 -16.64 -2.93 -22.30
N GLY A 338 -16.03 -3.89 -22.99
CA GLY A 338 -15.69 -5.21 -22.48
C GLY A 338 -14.33 -5.32 -21.79
N LEU A 339 -13.55 -4.24 -21.67
CA LEU A 339 -12.17 -4.26 -21.14
C LEU A 339 -12.05 -4.93 -19.76
N TRP A 340 -13.06 -4.79 -18.90
CA TRP A 340 -13.09 -5.41 -17.58
C TRP A 340 -12.99 -6.94 -17.60
N ARG A 341 -13.37 -7.61 -18.70
CA ARG A 341 -13.38 -9.08 -18.82
C ARG A 341 -11.98 -9.69 -18.76
N SER A 342 -10.95 -8.89 -19.03
CA SER A 342 -9.56 -9.31 -18.84
C SER A 342 -9.14 -9.30 -17.38
N TYR A 343 -9.89 -8.64 -16.49
CA TYR A 343 -9.50 -8.42 -15.09
C TYR A 343 -10.43 -9.16 -14.13
N TYR A 344 -11.73 -9.18 -14.41
CA TYR A 344 -12.75 -9.74 -13.53
C TYR A 344 -13.51 -10.90 -14.16
N SER A 345 -13.72 -11.96 -13.39
CA SER A 345 -14.72 -12.98 -13.72
C SER A 345 -16.14 -12.43 -13.54
N LYS A 346 -17.10 -13.06 -14.22
CA LYS A 346 -18.52 -12.73 -14.01
C LYS A 346 -18.99 -13.10 -12.61
N ASP A 347 -18.43 -14.17 -12.04
CA ASP A 347 -18.86 -14.72 -10.76
C ASP A 347 -18.52 -13.80 -9.61
N LEU A 348 -17.37 -13.10 -9.67
CA LEU A 348 -17.02 -12.05 -8.72
C LEU A 348 -17.80 -10.75 -8.99
N LEU A 349 -17.78 -10.27 -10.24
CA LEU A 349 -18.18 -8.89 -10.54
C LEU A 349 -19.68 -8.64 -10.41
N PHE A 350 -20.53 -9.65 -10.64
CA PHE A 350 -21.99 -9.48 -10.60
C PHE A 350 -22.64 -9.77 -9.25
N THR A 351 -21.85 -10.02 -8.20
CA THR A 351 -22.32 -10.18 -6.82
C THR A 351 -22.94 -8.89 -6.26
N PRO A 352 -23.86 -8.98 -5.28
CA PRO A 352 -24.32 -7.80 -4.53
C PRO A 352 -23.17 -7.04 -3.87
N GLU A 353 -22.19 -7.76 -3.32
CA GLU A 353 -21.06 -7.21 -2.59
C GLU A 353 -20.15 -6.39 -3.50
N ALA A 354 -19.87 -6.84 -4.73
CA ALA A 354 -19.06 -6.08 -5.70
C ALA A 354 -19.73 -4.77 -6.16
N ARG A 355 -21.06 -4.66 -6.03
CA ARG A 355 -21.79 -3.41 -6.31
C ARG A 355 -21.63 -2.40 -5.19
N GLU A 356 -21.53 -2.85 -3.94
CA GLU A 356 -21.46 -1.99 -2.75
C GLU A 356 -20.03 -1.68 -2.32
N TYR A 357 -19.10 -2.63 -2.50
CA TYR A 357 -17.72 -2.55 -2.04
C TYR A 357 -16.71 -2.79 -3.17
N TRP A 358 -15.47 -2.33 -2.95
CA TRP A 358 -14.36 -2.52 -3.90
C TRP A 358 -13.73 -3.90 -3.76
N HIS A 359 -13.69 -4.63 -4.87
CA HIS A 359 -13.01 -5.93 -4.98
C HIS A 359 -11.85 -5.87 -5.97
N LEU A 360 -10.74 -6.53 -5.63
CA LEU A 360 -9.60 -6.71 -6.51
C LEU A 360 -9.94 -7.63 -7.70
N PRO A 361 -9.30 -7.44 -8.86
CA PRO A 361 -9.43 -8.37 -9.98
C PRO A 361 -9.00 -9.80 -9.63
N ASP A 362 -9.77 -10.79 -10.07
CA ASP A 362 -9.52 -12.21 -9.86
C ASP A 362 -8.88 -12.92 -11.07
N LEU A 363 -8.87 -12.30 -12.26
CA LEU A 363 -8.24 -12.88 -13.46
C LEU A 363 -6.83 -12.32 -13.71
N HIS A 364 -6.70 -11.00 -13.78
CA HIS A 364 -5.42 -10.31 -13.96
C HIS A 364 -5.35 -9.07 -13.07
N PRO A 365 -4.21 -8.80 -12.43
CA PRO A 365 -4.07 -7.61 -11.59
C PRO A 365 -4.28 -6.34 -12.43
N LEU A 366 -4.80 -5.29 -11.79
CA LEU A 366 -4.87 -3.98 -12.44
C LEU A 366 -3.47 -3.55 -12.89
N PRO A 367 -3.35 -2.83 -14.01
CA PRO A 367 -2.06 -2.33 -14.42
C PRO A 367 -1.52 -1.44 -13.30
N THR A 368 -0.33 -1.77 -12.83
CA THR A 368 0.44 -0.89 -11.97
C THR A 368 1.15 0.08 -12.90
N ILE A 369 1.21 1.37 -12.54
CA ILE A 369 1.88 2.35 -13.37
C ILE A 369 3.38 2.04 -13.33
N THR A 370 3.85 1.36 -14.37
CA THR A 370 5.27 1.06 -14.55
C THR A 370 6.00 2.37 -14.66
N GLN A 371 7.07 2.51 -13.88
CA GLN A 371 7.99 3.63 -13.94
C GLN A 371 8.37 3.86 -15.41
N VAL A 372 7.81 4.91 -16.03
CA VAL A 372 8.50 5.54 -17.14
C VAL A 372 9.78 6.06 -16.50
N ASN A 373 10.89 5.37 -16.81
CA ASN A 373 12.24 5.85 -16.57
C ASN A 373 12.45 7.15 -17.38
N THR A 374 11.81 8.24 -16.97
CA THR A 374 12.48 9.53 -17.05
C THR A 374 13.55 9.46 -15.97
N TYR A 375 14.73 9.00 -16.37
CA TYR A 375 16.00 9.45 -15.81
C TYR A 375 16.04 10.98 -15.92
N ASN A 376 15.28 11.67 -15.08
CA ASN A 376 15.65 12.99 -14.60
C ASN A 376 16.34 12.73 -13.27
N GLY A 377 17.66 12.54 -13.37
CA GLY A 377 18.56 12.53 -12.23
C GLY A 377 18.58 13.88 -11.52
N HIS A 378 17.50 14.20 -10.80
CA HIS A 378 17.35 15.43 -10.03
C HIS A 378 16.72 15.21 -8.64
N SER A 379 16.93 14.05 -8.01
CA SER A 379 16.61 13.88 -6.58
C SER A 379 17.76 13.27 -5.78
N ARG A 380 18.98 13.42 -6.28
CA ARG A 380 20.20 13.11 -5.51
C ARG A 380 21.26 14.20 -5.68
N GLN A 381 20.87 15.47 -5.55
CA GLN A 381 21.76 16.61 -5.25
C GLN A 381 20.97 17.92 -5.18
N GLN A 382 20.25 18.16 -4.08
CA GLN A 382 20.14 19.51 -3.52
C GLN A 382 20.49 19.40 -2.05
N ARG A 383 21.79 19.21 -1.79
CA ARG A 383 22.37 19.62 -0.51
C ARG A 383 22.89 21.05 -0.69
N ALA A 384 22.52 21.89 0.27
CA ALA A 384 23.06 23.21 0.57
C ALA A 384 22.68 24.39 -0.35
N ALA A 385 21.39 24.72 -0.38
CA ALA A 385 20.93 26.09 -0.15
C ALA A 385 19.85 26.01 0.94
N SER A 386 19.72 27.01 1.82
CA SER A 386 18.75 26.98 2.94
C SER A 386 17.38 26.56 2.41
N ASP A 387 16.84 25.42 2.88
CA ASP A 387 15.49 24.98 2.52
C ASP A 387 14.48 26.01 3.02
N VAL A 388 14.11 26.94 2.13
CA VAL A 388 13.22 28.07 2.41
C VAL A 388 11.83 27.57 2.83
N ASP A 389 11.47 26.38 2.37
CA ASP A 389 10.18 25.76 2.65
C ASP A 389 10.16 24.98 3.97
N ARG A 390 11.30 24.77 4.63
CA ARG A 390 11.39 23.96 5.85
C ARG A 390 10.42 24.38 6.95
N LEU A 391 10.43 25.66 7.34
CA LEU A 391 9.55 26.17 8.39
C LEU A 391 8.08 26.31 7.94
N PRO A 392 7.77 26.84 6.74
CA PRO A 392 6.40 26.84 6.22
C PRO A 392 5.78 25.43 6.14
N ARG A 393 6.54 24.44 5.63
CA ARG A 393 6.11 23.04 5.49
C ARG A 393 5.86 22.38 6.84
N PHE A 394 6.78 22.55 7.79
CA PHE A 394 6.59 22.07 9.15
C PHE A 394 5.37 22.71 9.82
N ALA A 395 5.21 24.03 9.69
CA ALA A 395 4.06 24.75 10.21
C ALA A 395 2.73 24.28 9.59
N PHE A 396 2.74 23.91 8.31
CA PHE A 396 1.59 23.30 7.64
C PHE A 396 1.20 21.95 8.27
N SER A 397 2.17 21.05 8.47
CA SER A 397 1.94 19.78 9.20
C SER A 397 1.35 20.02 10.60
N VAL A 398 1.88 21.01 11.33
CA VAL A 398 1.41 21.36 12.68
C VAL A 398 -0.04 21.82 12.66
N VAL A 399 -0.40 22.73 11.75
CA VAL A 399 -1.78 23.22 11.69
C VAL A 399 -2.73 22.10 11.26
N GLN A 400 -2.37 21.25 10.30
CA GLN A 400 -3.19 20.08 9.95
C GLN A 400 -3.42 19.16 11.16
N LYS A 401 -2.38 18.86 11.94
CA LYS A 401 -2.53 18.05 13.15
C LYS A 401 -3.32 18.76 14.25
N THR A 402 -3.29 20.10 14.35
CA THR A 402 -4.17 20.84 15.28
C THR A 402 -5.65 20.71 14.94
N LEU A 403 -5.99 20.47 13.67
CA LEU A 403 -7.38 20.28 13.22
C LEU A 403 -7.88 18.85 13.44
N SER A 404 -6.98 17.85 13.37
CA SER A 404 -7.35 16.43 13.54
C SER A 404 -7.16 15.91 14.96
N SER A 405 -6.31 16.54 15.78
CA SER A 405 -6.01 16.10 17.14
C SER A 405 -7.11 16.42 18.14
N LYS A 406 -7.26 15.56 19.16
CA LYS A 406 -8.13 15.83 20.33
C LYS A 406 -7.47 16.76 21.35
N LEU A 407 -6.18 17.03 21.22
CA LEU A 407 -5.46 17.93 22.12
C LEU A 407 -5.84 19.39 21.86
N ARG A 408 -5.75 20.23 22.88
CA ARG A 408 -5.90 21.68 22.71
C ARG A 408 -4.78 22.21 21.81
N ARG A 409 -5.09 23.16 20.93
CA ARG A 409 -4.12 23.83 20.02
C ARG A 409 -2.80 24.18 20.70
N GLY A 410 -2.85 24.80 21.88
CA GLY A 410 -1.65 25.19 22.63
C GLY A 410 -0.74 24.02 23.01
N GLY A 411 -1.31 22.85 23.31
CA GLY A 411 -0.54 21.63 23.59
C GLY A 411 0.16 21.10 22.34
N VAL A 412 -0.55 21.02 21.22
CA VAL A 412 0.02 20.57 19.93
C VAL A 412 1.15 21.51 19.47
N VAL A 413 0.94 22.83 19.55
CA VAL A 413 1.96 23.82 19.18
C VAL A 413 3.19 23.72 20.10
N LYS A 414 3.00 23.49 21.41
CA LYS A 414 4.12 23.26 22.33
C LYS A 414 4.95 22.05 21.91
N GLN A 415 4.30 20.91 21.64
CA GLN A 415 4.99 19.70 21.19
C GLN A 415 5.74 19.91 19.87
N ALA A 416 5.13 20.67 18.94
CA ALA A 416 5.77 21.03 17.68
C ALA A 416 7.06 21.84 17.87
N LEU A 417 7.03 22.85 18.74
CA LEU A 417 8.19 23.71 19.00
C LEU A 417 9.34 22.92 19.65
N GLU A 418 9.04 22.06 20.62
CA GLU A 418 10.05 21.20 21.29
C GLU A 418 10.66 20.16 20.33
N ALA A 419 9.83 19.54 19.48
CA ALA A 419 10.28 18.60 18.45
C ALA A 419 11.15 19.29 17.39
N LEU A 420 10.74 20.46 16.91
CA LEU A 420 11.51 21.25 15.94
C LEU A 420 12.86 21.72 16.52
N GLN A 421 12.89 22.14 17.79
CA GLN A 421 14.12 22.53 18.46
C GLN A 421 15.10 21.35 18.52
N SER A 422 14.64 20.21 19.04
CA SER A 422 15.45 19.01 19.23
C SER A 422 15.96 18.44 17.90
N SER A 423 15.10 18.37 16.88
CA SER A 423 15.49 17.93 15.52
C SER A 423 16.47 18.89 14.87
N THR A 424 16.27 20.21 14.99
CA THR A 424 17.19 21.23 14.43
C THR A 424 18.56 21.16 15.10
N MET A 425 18.63 20.97 16.42
CA MET A 425 19.90 20.77 17.13
C MET A 425 20.66 19.54 16.62
N ARG A 426 19.95 18.42 16.43
CA ARG A 426 20.53 17.18 15.88
C ARG A 426 21.00 17.35 14.44
N LEU A 427 20.17 17.94 13.58
CA LEU A 427 20.52 18.22 12.18
C LEU A 427 21.77 19.10 12.09
N ARG A 428 21.88 20.13 12.94
CA ARG A 428 23.05 21.00 13.01
C ARG A 428 24.32 20.32 13.51
N ALA A 429 24.19 19.26 14.30
CA ALA A 429 25.34 18.47 14.72
C ALA A 429 25.97 17.73 13.53
N SER A 430 25.16 17.30 12.55
CA SER A 430 25.63 16.67 11.31
C SER A 430 25.88 17.64 10.15
N ASP A 431 25.16 18.76 10.11
CA ASP A 431 25.19 19.76 9.04
C ASP A 431 25.11 21.19 9.61
N PRO A 432 26.26 21.85 9.80
CA PRO A 432 26.31 23.21 10.33
C PRO A 432 25.63 24.27 9.44
N SER A 433 25.32 23.96 8.17
CA SER A 433 24.66 24.89 7.24
C SER A 433 23.17 25.10 7.56
N VAL A 434 22.55 24.19 8.30
CA VAL A 434 21.16 24.29 8.74
C VAL A 434 21.00 25.49 9.69
N PRO A 435 20.07 26.44 9.46
CA PRO A 435 19.87 27.59 10.35
C PRO A 435 19.58 27.18 11.81
N PRO A 436 20.00 28.00 12.81
CA PRO A 436 19.72 27.71 14.20
C PRO A 436 18.21 27.78 14.46
N TYR A 437 17.73 26.97 15.42
CA TYR A 437 16.34 27.04 15.85
C TYR A 437 15.97 28.46 16.28
N SER A 438 14.77 28.87 15.91
CA SER A 438 14.18 30.12 16.38
C SER A 438 12.69 29.96 16.67
N GLU A 439 12.33 30.08 17.95
CA GLU A 439 10.93 29.99 18.39
C GLU A 439 10.06 31.04 17.71
N THR A 440 10.57 32.27 17.56
CA THR A 440 9.85 33.34 16.87
C THR A 440 9.57 32.99 15.41
N GLN A 441 10.55 32.42 14.71
CA GLN A 441 10.38 32.06 13.30
C GLN A 441 9.40 30.91 13.12
N ALA A 442 9.50 29.89 13.97
CA ALA A 442 8.58 28.75 13.95
C ALA A 442 7.14 29.17 14.27
N TYR A 443 6.95 29.95 15.34
CA TYR A 443 5.63 30.44 15.75
C TYR A 443 5.02 31.37 14.70
N PHE A 444 5.82 32.26 14.10
CA PHE A 444 5.39 33.12 13.00
C PHE A 444 4.75 32.28 11.88
N TRP A 445 5.46 31.24 11.42
CA TRP A 445 4.94 30.38 10.37
C TRP A 445 3.68 29.62 10.79
N ILE A 446 3.64 29.04 11.99
CA ILE A 446 2.43 28.39 12.51
C ILE A 446 1.23 29.35 12.51
N GLN A 447 1.42 30.60 12.93
CA GLN A 447 0.35 31.60 12.95
C GLN A 447 -0.06 32.05 11.54
N MET A 448 0.89 32.26 10.64
CA MET A 448 0.61 32.63 9.25
C MET A 448 -0.19 31.54 8.53
N ILE A 449 0.25 30.30 8.63
CA ILE A 449 -0.43 29.14 8.03
C ILE A 449 -1.82 28.96 8.62
N HIS A 450 -1.97 29.09 9.94
CA HIS A 450 -3.27 29.05 10.60
C HIS A 450 -4.21 30.16 10.10
N ALA A 451 -3.72 31.38 9.94
CA ALA A 451 -4.52 32.49 9.41
C ALA A 451 -4.92 32.27 7.93
N TYR A 452 -4.03 31.73 7.10
CA TYR A 452 -4.36 31.34 5.73
C TYR A 452 -5.45 30.27 5.69
N ILE A 453 -5.30 29.21 6.49
CA ILE A 453 -6.29 28.13 6.61
C ILE A 453 -7.64 28.65 7.10
N ARG A 454 -7.66 29.48 8.14
CA ARG A 454 -8.88 30.15 8.64
C ARG A 454 -9.59 30.96 7.56
N SER A 455 -8.85 31.51 6.60
CA SER A 455 -9.44 32.29 5.50
C SER A 455 -10.27 31.41 4.56
N LEU A 456 -9.98 30.11 4.48
CA LEU A 456 -10.75 29.14 3.70
C LEU A 456 -12.06 28.72 4.40
N GLU A 457 -12.19 28.94 5.71
CA GLU A 457 -13.33 28.46 6.53
C GLU A 457 -14.48 29.48 6.67
N VAL A 458 -14.31 30.74 6.25
CA VAL A 458 -15.15 31.88 6.70
C VAL A 458 -16.41 32.18 5.85
N GLU A 459 -16.69 31.52 4.71
CA GLU A 459 -17.95 31.78 3.95
C GLU A 459 -18.99 30.64 4.00
N PRO A 460 -20.10 30.83 4.75
CA PRO A 460 -21.31 30.05 4.63
C PRO A 460 -22.47 30.88 4.02
N SER A 461 -22.35 31.39 2.78
CA SER A 461 -23.52 31.94 2.07
C SER A 461 -23.26 32.27 0.60
N SER A 462 -23.62 31.34 -0.29
CA SER A 462 -24.25 31.52 -1.61
C SER A 462 -23.74 30.50 -2.64
N ASN A 463 -24.63 29.61 -3.06
CA ASN A 463 -24.57 28.74 -4.25
C ASN A 463 -23.23 28.04 -4.56
N ARG A 464 -23.13 26.79 -4.09
CA ARG A 464 -22.14 25.74 -4.42
C ARG A 464 -20.71 26.04 -3.98
N SER A 465 -20.33 25.35 -2.90
CA SER A 465 -19.00 25.26 -2.28
C SER A 465 -17.86 25.12 -3.30
N GLN A 466 -17.06 26.19 -3.48
CA GLN A 466 -15.88 26.18 -4.36
C GLN A 466 -14.59 25.67 -3.69
N PHE A 467 -14.65 25.28 -2.41
CA PHE A 467 -13.59 24.51 -1.75
C PHE A 467 -14.17 23.68 -0.59
N ASP A 468 -14.82 22.55 -0.92
CA ASP A 468 -15.30 21.55 0.05
C ASP A 468 -14.19 20.54 0.44
N GLY A 469 -12.93 20.86 0.14
CA GLY A 469 -11.79 20.05 0.54
C GLY A 469 -11.46 20.36 1.99
N SER A 470 -11.64 19.38 2.89
CA SER A 470 -11.10 19.48 4.24
C SER A 470 -9.64 19.94 4.17
N VAL A 471 -9.26 20.93 4.98
CA VAL A 471 -7.87 21.43 5.07
C VAL A 471 -6.88 20.30 5.34
N THR A 472 -7.35 19.20 5.94
CA THR A 472 -6.57 17.97 6.16
C THR A 472 -6.18 17.24 4.86
N ALA A 473 -6.86 17.49 3.74
CA ALA A 473 -6.58 16.89 2.44
C ALA A 473 -5.66 17.74 1.54
N LEU A 474 -5.37 18.98 1.93
CA LEU A 474 -4.45 19.85 1.19
C LEU A 474 -3.01 19.33 1.26
N THR A 475 -2.31 19.33 0.11
CA THR A 475 -0.86 19.12 0.08
C THR A 475 -0.14 20.46 0.31
N PHE A 476 1.09 20.40 0.82
CA PHE A 476 1.89 21.60 1.06
C PHE A 476 2.14 22.39 -0.25
N GLU A 477 2.42 21.72 -1.37
CA GLU A 477 2.67 22.39 -2.67
C GLU A 477 1.43 23.12 -3.20
N ALA A 478 0.25 22.51 -3.06
CA ALA A 478 -1.01 23.15 -3.43
C ALA A 478 -1.29 24.35 -2.53
N PHE A 479 -1.07 24.20 -1.22
CA PHE A 479 -1.23 25.28 -0.26
C PHE A 479 -0.26 26.45 -0.51
N LYS A 480 1.01 26.15 -0.79
CA LYS A 480 2.03 27.14 -1.17
C LYS A 480 1.62 27.91 -2.43
N SER A 481 1.11 27.21 -3.45
CA SER A 481 0.60 27.84 -4.68
C SER A 481 -0.65 28.67 -4.47
N LEU A 482 -1.54 28.24 -3.56
CA LEU A 482 -2.79 28.93 -3.24
C LEU A 482 -2.53 30.31 -2.62
N PHE A 483 -1.56 30.40 -1.72
CA PHE A 483 -1.23 31.63 -1.00
C PHE A 483 0.02 32.35 -1.51
N ASP A 484 0.69 31.80 -2.53
CA ASP A 484 1.92 32.33 -3.11
C ASP A 484 3.02 32.49 -2.06
N ILE A 485 3.26 31.41 -1.30
CA ILE A 485 4.21 31.42 -0.20
C ILE A 485 5.63 31.40 -0.73
N THR A 486 6.41 32.40 -0.34
CA THR A 486 7.77 32.65 -0.83
C THR A 486 8.84 32.35 0.20
N GLY A 487 8.50 32.42 1.50
CA GLY A 487 9.45 32.33 2.61
C GLY A 487 9.89 33.70 3.17
N ASP A 488 9.58 34.80 2.48
CA ASP A 488 9.99 36.16 2.83
C ASP A 488 8.88 36.99 3.51
N GLU A 489 7.72 36.39 3.81
CA GLU A 489 6.53 37.02 4.39
C GLU A 489 6.85 37.75 5.70
N TRP A 490 7.79 37.21 6.48
CA TRP A 490 8.24 37.76 7.75
C TRP A 490 8.75 39.20 7.62
N ARG A 491 9.28 39.61 6.45
CA ARG A 491 9.86 40.95 6.22
C ARG A 491 8.84 42.07 6.39
N GLN A 492 7.55 41.77 6.22
CA GLN A 492 6.46 42.71 6.44
C GLN A 492 6.18 42.96 7.94
N TYR A 493 6.56 42.02 8.80
CA TYR A 493 6.19 42.02 10.22
C TYR A 493 7.40 42.27 11.14
N TYR A 494 8.60 41.83 10.75
CA TYR A 494 9.82 41.94 11.55
C TYR A 494 10.92 42.75 10.84
N SER A 495 11.75 43.42 11.64
CA SER A 495 13.07 43.87 11.19
C SER A 495 14.03 42.67 11.12
N GLN A 496 15.05 42.74 10.27
CA GLN A 496 16.04 41.67 10.17
C GLN A 496 16.78 41.44 11.50
N SER A 497 17.14 42.53 12.20
CA SER A 497 17.79 42.46 13.52
C SER A 497 16.93 41.76 14.58
N THR A 498 15.61 41.94 14.53
CA THR A 498 14.70 41.21 15.43
C THR A 498 14.57 39.75 15.00
N TRP A 499 14.38 39.49 13.70
CA TRP A 499 14.12 38.15 13.16
C TRP A 499 15.28 37.15 13.34
N GLU A 500 16.52 37.63 13.19
CA GLU A 500 17.74 36.81 13.28
C GLU A 500 18.41 36.86 14.66
N GLY A 501 17.96 37.79 15.51
CA GLY A 501 18.54 38.08 16.82
C GLY A 501 18.40 36.96 17.84
N ILE A 502 19.28 36.96 18.86
CA ILE A 502 19.26 35.97 19.94
C ILE A 502 17.92 35.92 20.69
N PRO A 503 17.26 37.05 21.02
CA PRO A 503 15.96 37.01 21.71
C PRO A 503 14.89 36.22 20.95
N ALA A 504 14.86 36.34 19.62
CA ALA A 504 13.92 35.62 18.77
C ALA A 504 14.12 34.10 18.81
N ARG A 505 15.34 33.65 19.15
CA ARG A 505 15.67 32.22 19.26
C ARG A 505 15.25 31.61 20.59
N MET A 506 15.29 32.40 21.65
CA MET A 506 15.06 31.95 23.03
C MET A 506 13.59 31.90 23.40
N SER A 507 12.77 32.76 22.78
CA SER A 507 11.34 32.87 23.05
C SER A 507 10.64 33.59 21.91
N PHE A 508 9.33 33.41 21.78
CA PHE A 508 8.53 34.21 20.85
C PHE A 508 8.62 35.72 21.14
N VAL A 509 9.01 36.50 20.13
CA VAL A 509 9.05 37.97 20.15
C VAL A 509 7.94 38.49 19.24
N ASN A 510 7.12 39.42 19.73
CA ASN A 510 6.07 40.04 18.92
C ASN A 510 6.64 40.86 17.74
N PRO A 511 5.93 40.93 16.60
CA PRO A 511 6.38 41.70 15.45
C PRO A 511 6.40 43.21 15.71
N GLY A 512 7.49 43.86 15.29
CA GLY A 512 7.69 45.29 15.51
C GLY A 512 7.17 46.21 14.39
N LYS A 513 6.97 45.69 13.17
CA LYS A 513 6.52 46.50 12.02
C LYS A 513 5.00 46.50 11.85
N LYS A 514 4.38 45.33 11.98
CA LYS A 514 2.95 45.09 11.74
C LYS A 514 2.47 43.94 12.62
N ALA A 515 1.25 44.00 13.13
CA ALA A 515 0.65 42.88 13.86
C ALA A 515 0.42 41.66 12.95
N LEU A 516 0.55 40.44 13.50
CA LEU A 516 0.25 39.22 12.75
C LEU A 516 -1.25 39.15 12.45
N PRO A 517 -1.64 38.73 11.23
CA PRO A 517 -3.03 38.59 10.86
C PRO A 517 -3.66 37.35 11.51
N ASN A 518 -4.97 37.41 11.71
CA ASN A 518 -5.78 36.27 12.13
C ASN A 518 -6.50 35.60 10.94
N VAL A 519 -6.73 36.34 9.86
CA VAL A 519 -7.39 35.94 8.61
C VAL A 519 -6.80 36.80 7.47
N PHE A 520 -6.76 36.27 6.26
CA PHE A 520 -6.35 36.93 5.02
C PHE A 520 -7.53 37.06 4.05
N GLY A 521 -7.35 37.89 3.01
CA GLY A 521 -8.30 37.94 1.89
C GLY A 521 -8.24 36.65 1.06
N MET A 522 -9.36 36.30 0.42
CA MET A 522 -9.45 35.11 -0.42
C MET A 522 -8.44 35.15 -1.57
N PRO A 523 -7.79 34.01 -1.89
CA PRO A 523 -6.94 33.89 -3.07
C PRO A 523 -7.69 34.23 -4.35
N SER A 524 -6.99 34.79 -5.34
CA SER A 524 -7.57 35.03 -6.66
C SER A 524 -8.02 33.72 -7.33
N GLN A 525 -8.99 33.79 -8.25
CA GLN A 525 -9.43 32.63 -9.04
C GLN A 525 -8.27 31.94 -9.77
N ALA A 526 -7.29 32.70 -10.28
CA ALA A 526 -6.10 32.16 -10.91
C ALA A 526 -5.23 31.32 -9.94
N ARG A 527 -5.10 31.76 -8.68
CA ARG A 527 -4.36 31.01 -7.64
C ARG A 527 -5.11 29.77 -7.18
N MET A 528 -6.43 29.85 -7.05
CA MET A 528 -7.26 28.68 -6.77
C MET A 528 -7.12 27.63 -7.86
N GLU A 529 -7.10 28.04 -9.13
CA GLU A 529 -6.92 27.12 -10.26
C GLU A 529 -5.51 26.51 -10.31
N LEU A 530 -4.48 27.29 -9.99
CA LEU A 530 -3.12 26.77 -9.88
C LEU A 530 -2.99 25.75 -8.74
N ALA A 531 -3.53 26.06 -7.56
CA ALA A 531 -3.53 25.15 -6.42
C ALA A 531 -4.25 23.85 -6.74
N ARG A 532 -5.44 23.94 -7.37
CA ARG A 532 -6.18 22.80 -7.89
C ARG A 532 -5.32 21.93 -8.79
N SER A 533 -4.64 22.51 -9.77
CA SER A 533 -3.74 21.79 -10.66
C SER A 533 -2.60 21.07 -9.90
N GLN A 534 -2.04 21.69 -8.85
CA GLN A 534 -1.03 21.05 -8.01
C GLN A 534 -1.57 19.89 -7.19
N MET A 535 -2.81 19.98 -6.71
CA MET A 535 -3.48 18.87 -6.02
C MET A 535 -3.67 17.68 -6.95
N VAL A 536 -4.11 17.95 -8.19
CA VAL A 536 -4.29 16.90 -9.20
C VAL A 536 -2.97 16.20 -9.51
N ASN A 537 -1.90 16.96 -9.68
CA ASN A 537 -0.55 16.43 -9.89
C ASN A 537 -0.08 15.59 -8.69
N ALA A 538 -0.27 16.08 -7.47
CA ALA A 538 0.21 15.40 -6.27
C ALA A 538 -0.51 14.06 -6.04
N ILE A 539 -1.80 13.96 -6.31
CA ILE A 539 -2.58 12.72 -6.15
C ILE A 539 -2.22 11.72 -7.24
N SER A 540 -2.09 12.19 -8.48
CA SER A 540 -1.53 11.40 -9.58
C SER A 540 -0.15 10.83 -9.20
N HIS A 541 0.72 11.66 -8.60
CA HIS A 541 2.01 11.20 -8.09
C HIS A 541 1.90 10.24 -6.90
N ARG A 542 0.97 10.45 -5.97
CA ARG A 542 0.71 9.52 -4.86
C ARG A 542 0.24 8.16 -5.33
N SER A 543 -0.46 8.05 -6.46
CA SER A 543 -0.85 6.76 -7.04
C SER A 543 0.30 6.06 -7.79
N THR A 544 1.29 6.81 -8.28
CA THR A 544 2.35 6.31 -9.18
C THR A 544 3.71 6.09 -8.54
N LYS A 545 4.09 6.90 -7.55
CA LYS A 545 5.40 6.83 -6.88
C LYS A 545 5.23 6.38 -5.44
N SER A 546 6.22 5.63 -4.94
CA SER A 546 6.29 5.30 -3.52
C SER A 546 6.32 6.59 -2.70
N SER A 547 5.40 6.75 -1.75
CA SER A 547 5.48 7.86 -0.79
C SER A 547 6.74 7.67 0.04
N ASP A 548 7.56 8.71 0.14
CA ASP A 548 8.64 8.75 1.12
C ASP A 548 8.11 9.15 2.49
N LEU A 549 8.89 8.83 3.53
CA LEU A 549 8.60 9.32 4.87
C LEU A 549 8.76 10.85 4.93
N PRO A 550 7.94 11.54 5.73
CA PRO A 550 8.13 12.96 5.95
C PRO A 550 9.45 13.23 6.68
N PRO A 551 9.95 14.48 6.65
CA PRO A 551 11.17 14.87 7.35
C PRO A 551 11.14 14.53 8.84
N ARG A 552 12.33 14.41 9.43
CA ARG A 552 12.48 13.89 10.79
C ARG A 552 11.79 14.78 11.83
N GLU A 553 11.81 16.10 11.64
CA GLU A 553 11.08 17.04 12.49
C GLU A 553 9.57 16.78 12.53
N ASP A 554 8.96 16.44 11.39
CA ASP A 554 7.54 16.10 11.30
C ASP A 554 7.25 14.78 12.03
N LEU A 555 8.11 13.76 11.83
CA LEU A 555 7.98 12.47 12.54
C LEU A 555 8.14 12.61 14.05
N ASP A 556 9.13 13.36 14.52
CA ASP A 556 9.34 13.61 15.95
C ASP A 556 8.16 14.40 16.55
N PHE A 557 7.59 15.34 15.79
CA PHE A 557 6.37 16.06 16.17
C PHE A 557 5.15 15.15 16.26
N PHE A 558 4.90 14.32 15.25
CA PHE A 558 3.79 13.37 15.26
C PHE A 558 3.92 12.38 16.42
N ALA A 559 5.13 11.90 16.70
CA ALA A 559 5.44 11.05 17.85
C ALA A 559 5.07 11.73 19.18
N ALA A 560 5.48 12.98 19.38
CA ALA A 560 5.18 13.74 20.59
C ALA A 560 3.67 13.94 20.81
N VAL A 561 2.93 14.28 19.74
CA VAL A 561 1.46 14.40 19.80
C VAL A 561 0.81 13.05 20.10
N LEU A 562 1.25 11.98 19.45
CA LEU A 562 0.73 10.62 19.63
C LEU A 562 0.87 10.15 21.09
N ILE A 563 2.01 10.44 21.72
CA ILE A 563 2.28 10.12 23.12
C ILE A 563 1.27 10.81 24.04
N ASP A 564 1.01 12.10 23.82
CA ASP A 564 0.05 12.86 24.64
C ASP A 564 -1.41 12.44 24.35
N GLU A 565 -1.75 12.10 23.12
CA GLU A 565 -3.06 11.55 22.76
C GLU A 565 -3.31 10.20 23.45
N ALA A 566 -2.30 9.32 23.51
CA ALA A 566 -2.40 8.03 24.18
C ALA A 566 -2.69 8.16 25.70
N LYS A 567 -2.19 9.22 26.35
CA LYS A 567 -2.46 9.50 27.78
C LYS A 567 -3.93 9.84 28.07
N LEU A 568 -4.69 10.26 27.06
CA LEU A 568 -6.11 10.60 27.23
C LEU A 568 -7.04 9.39 27.18
N MET A 569 -6.49 8.17 27.04
CA MET A 569 -7.26 6.97 26.74
C MET A 569 -7.42 6.06 27.96
N PRO A 570 -8.58 5.38 28.12
CA PRO A 570 -8.75 4.37 29.17
C PRO A 570 -7.79 3.19 28.98
N GLU A 571 -7.15 2.72 30.06
CA GLU A 571 -6.06 1.72 29.99
C GLU A 571 -6.48 0.28 29.62
N ASP A 572 -7.79 -0.03 29.70
CA ASP A 572 -8.26 -1.42 29.86
C ASP A 572 -9.22 -1.93 28.77
N GLN A 573 -9.39 -1.21 27.66
CA GLN A 573 -10.24 -1.67 26.55
C GLN A 573 -9.48 -1.70 25.23
N LEU A 574 -9.68 -2.78 24.46
CA LEU A 574 -9.36 -2.79 23.04
C LEU A 574 -10.12 -1.63 22.40
N ASN A 575 -9.40 -0.53 22.15
CA ASN A 575 -9.95 0.70 21.63
C ASN A 575 -9.12 1.06 20.41
N VAL A 576 -9.53 0.62 19.22
CA VAL A 576 -8.85 0.91 17.94
C VAL A 576 -9.56 2.07 17.23
N VAL A 577 -9.94 3.10 17.98
CA VAL A 577 -10.67 4.27 17.44
C VAL A 577 -9.72 5.31 16.85
N SER A 578 -8.43 5.27 17.18
CA SER A 578 -7.44 6.22 16.67
C SER A 578 -6.07 5.56 16.50
N HIS A 579 -5.18 6.20 15.76
CA HIS A 579 -3.82 5.71 15.57
C HIS A 579 -3.05 5.56 16.89
N ALA A 580 -3.13 6.58 17.76
CA ALA A 580 -2.51 6.53 19.09
C ALA A 580 -3.00 5.35 19.93
N SER A 581 -4.30 5.05 19.86
CA SER A 581 -4.91 3.95 20.62
C SER A 581 -4.52 2.58 20.08
N LEU A 582 -4.42 2.44 18.76
CA LEU A 582 -3.90 1.25 18.09
C LEU A 582 -2.44 0.99 18.52
N LEU A 583 -1.55 1.97 18.39
CA LEU A 583 -0.14 1.78 18.72
C LEU A 583 0.07 1.49 20.21
N HIS A 584 -0.65 2.18 21.09
CA HIS A 584 -0.57 1.95 22.54
C HIS A 584 -1.03 0.53 22.92
N PHE A 585 -2.15 0.08 22.36
CA PHE A 585 -2.65 -1.29 22.55
C PHE A 585 -1.62 -2.32 22.07
N LEU A 586 -1.12 -2.18 20.84
CA LEU A 586 -0.14 -3.10 20.26
C LEU A 586 1.16 -3.13 21.07
N TYR A 587 1.68 -1.97 21.49
CA TYR A 587 2.86 -1.90 22.34
C TYR A 587 2.64 -2.63 23.68
N LYS A 588 1.57 -2.33 24.42
CA LYS A 588 1.29 -2.95 25.73
C LYS A 588 1.16 -4.47 25.62
N ARG A 589 0.54 -4.95 24.53
CA ARG A 589 0.34 -6.37 24.25
C ARG A 589 1.64 -7.07 23.86
N LEU A 590 2.40 -6.51 22.93
CA LEU A 590 3.56 -7.17 22.31
C LEU A 590 4.87 -7.00 23.08
N SER A 591 4.99 -5.96 23.92
CA SER A 591 6.16 -5.74 24.80
C SER A 591 6.16 -6.61 26.06
N GLY A 592 5.07 -7.32 26.35
CA GLY A 592 4.94 -8.18 27.54
C GLY A 592 4.59 -7.44 28.85
N GLN A 593 4.21 -6.15 28.79
CA GLN A 593 3.79 -5.39 29.97
C GLN A 593 2.37 -5.74 30.46
N SER A 594 1.57 -6.45 29.67
CA SER A 594 0.28 -7.02 30.11
C SER A 594 0.51 -8.31 30.91
N LYS A 595 0.85 -8.18 32.20
CA LYS A 595 0.66 -9.26 33.18
C LYS A 595 -0.73 -9.11 33.79
N SER A 596 -1.71 -9.84 33.27
CA SER A 596 -2.87 -10.23 34.09
C SER A 596 -2.55 -11.57 34.76
N PRO A 597 -2.61 -11.68 36.09
CA PRO A 597 -2.36 -12.95 36.78
C PRO A 597 -3.60 -13.86 36.64
N ALA A 598 -3.33 -15.14 36.35
CA ALA A 598 -4.28 -16.26 36.29
C ALA A 598 -5.10 -16.41 34.98
N THR A 599 -4.60 -17.23 34.06
CA THR A 599 -5.13 -18.59 33.86
C THR A 599 -4.15 -19.45 33.03
N SER A 600 -3.82 -20.60 33.61
CA SER A 600 -3.32 -21.84 33.02
C SER A 600 -2.53 -21.82 31.70
N THR A 601 -1.26 -22.20 31.82
CA THR A 601 -0.57 -23.13 30.91
C THR A 601 -1.50 -24.25 30.42
N LYS A 602 -1.95 -24.18 29.15
CA LYS A 602 -2.36 -25.35 28.33
C LYS A 602 -2.09 -25.07 26.84
N ARG A 603 -1.41 -26.04 26.23
CA ARG A 603 -1.26 -26.38 24.79
C ARG A 603 -2.12 -25.59 23.78
N GLY A 604 -1.47 -25.04 22.74
CA GLY A 604 -2.12 -24.75 21.44
C GLY A 604 -2.05 -23.32 20.87
N ASP A 605 -1.28 -22.40 21.45
CA ASP A 605 -1.39 -20.99 21.06
C ASP A 605 -0.47 -20.56 19.91
N ALA A 606 -1.11 -20.09 18.83
CA ALA A 606 -0.53 -19.19 17.83
C ALA A 606 0.35 -18.11 18.50
N SER A 607 1.44 -17.69 17.85
CA SER A 607 2.31 -16.64 18.40
C SER A 607 1.47 -15.44 18.90
N LEU A 608 1.87 -14.83 20.02
CA LEU A 608 1.13 -13.71 20.64
C LEU A 608 0.76 -12.61 19.63
N ALA A 609 1.61 -12.38 18.64
CA ALA A 609 1.36 -11.41 17.59
C ALA A 609 0.35 -11.91 16.52
N SER A 610 0.29 -13.22 16.21
CA SER A 610 -0.74 -13.79 15.34
C SER A 610 -2.13 -13.70 15.97
N SER A 611 -2.24 -14.01 17.27
CA SER A 611 -3.51 -13.87 18.00
C SER A 611 -3.91 -12.39 18.13
N THR A 612 -2.95 -11.50 18.37
CA THR A 612 -3.19 -10.04 18.40
C THR A 612 -3.66 -9.51 17.04
N ALA A 613 -3.05 -9.95 15.94
CA ALA A 613 -3.45 -9.52 14.59
C ALA A 613 -4.86 -9.99 14.22
N LEU A 614 -5.24 -11.21 14.61
CA LEU A 614 -6.59 -11.73 14.39
C LEU A 614 -7.64 -11.03 15.27
N GLU A 615 -7.27 -10.62 16.49
CA GLU A 615 -8.16 -9.87 17.38
C GLU A 615 -8.49 -8.49 16.78
N ILE A 616 -7.47 -7.75 16.34
CA ILE A 616 -7.66 -6.42 15.76
C ILE A 616 -8.25 -6.45 14.35
N SER A 617 -8.06 -7.54 13.58
CA SER A 617 -8.55 -7.63 12.20
C SER A 617 -10.07 -7.51 12.11
N THR A 618 -10.79 -7.91 13.15
CA THR A 618 -12.25 -7.70 13.25
C THR A 618 -12.66 -6.23 13.15
N ARG A 619 -11.76 -5.30 13.48
CA ARG A 619 -12.01 -3.85 13.47
C ARG A 619 -11.34 -3.14 12.31
N VAL A 620 -10.08 -3.46 12.01
CA VAL A 620 -9.28 -2.73 11.01
C VAL A 620 -9.07 -3.49 9.70
N GLY A 621 -9.42 -4.78 9.66
CA GLY A 621 -9.10 -5.68 8.55
C GLY A 621 -7.82 -6.47 8.78
N LEU A 622 -7.71 -7.63 8.12
CA LEU A 622 -6.62 -8.57 8.34
C LEU A 622 -5.28 -8.02 7.86
N THR A 623 -5.19 -7.47 6.65
CA THR A 623 -3.95 -6.87 6.13
C THR A 623 -3.47 -5.72 7.02
N GLN A 624 -4.40 -4.85 7.43
CA GLN A 624 -4.09 -3.67 8.24
C GLN A 624 -3.62 -4.08 9.64
N GLY A 625 -4.29 -5.06 10.26
CA GLY A 625 -3.89 -5.60 11.54
C GLY A 625 -2.49 -6.23 11.49
N MET A 626 -2.25 -7.06 10.48
CA MET A 626 -0.97 -7.75 10.28
C MET A 626 0.17 -6.75 10.04
N PHE A 627 -0.07 -5.73 9.20
CA PHE A 627 0.90 -4.66 8.92
C PHE A 627 1.36 -3.97 10.21
N TRP A 628 0.42 -3.48 11.03
CA TRP A 628 0.78 -2.72 12.23
C TRP A 628 1.42 -3.60 13.30
N VAL A 629 0.98 -4.86 13.45
CA VAL A 629 1.63 -5.83 14.33
C VAL A 629 3.08 -6.06 13.90
N GLN A 630 3.33 -6.27 12.60
CA GLN A 630 4.67 -6.47 12.06
C GLN A 630 5.56 -5.24 12.28
N GLN A 631 5.05 -4.02 12.02
CA GLN A 631 5.81 -2.78 12.23
C GLN A 631 6.21 -2.59 13.70
N ILE A 632 5.32 -2.90 14.64
CA ILE A 632 5.59 -2.82 16.07
C ILE A 632 6.62 -3.87 16.50
N GLN A 633 6.53 -5.11 16.00
CA GLN A 633 7.51 -6.15 16.28
C GLN A 633 8.91 -5.79 15.78
N ILE A 634 9.02 -5.22 14.57
CA ILE A 634 10.29 -4.74 14.01
C ILE A 634 10.88 -3.66 14.91
N ALA A 635 10.08 -2.67 15.32
CA ALA A 635 10.51 -1.62 16.22
C ALA A 635 10.95 -2.14 17.59
N LEU A 636 10.21 -3.09 18.18
CA LEU A 636 10.55 -3.72 19.45
C LEU A 636 11.84 -4.55 19.37
N ALA A 637 12.06 -5.27 18.25
CA ALA A 637 13.27 -6.04 18.03
C ALA A 637 14.51 -5.14 17.87
N GLY A 638 14.35 -3.97 17.23
CA GLY A 638 15.41 -2.97 17.08
C GLY A 638 15.79 -2.25 18.37
N GLN A 639 14.88 -2.18 19.34
CA GLN A 639 15.06 -1.50 20.62
C GLN A 639 15.23 -2.52 21.76
N LYS A 640 16.47 -2.95 22.02
CA LYS A 640 16.78 -3.90 23.10
C LYS A 640 16.51 -3.29 24.49
N GLY A 641 15.51 -3.82 25.20
CA GLY A 641 15.17 -3.45 26.58
C GLY A 641 14.01 -2.45 26.64
N ALA A 642 12.88 -2.85 27.24
CA ALA A 642 11.70 -1.99 27.33
C ALA A 642 11.92 -0.86 28.34
N VAL A 643 12.23 0.30 27.78
CA VAL A 643 11.98 1.63 28.34
C VAL A 643 10.53 1.99 27.90
N SER A 644 9.81 2.84 28.63
CA SER A 644 8.35 3.14 28.51
C SER A 644 7.75 3.31 27.09
N PHE A 645 6.42 3.33 26.96
CA PHE A 645 5.74 3.62 25.68
C PHE A 645 6.24 4.92 25.02
N GLU A 646 6.51 5.94 25.83
CA GLU A 646 7.07 7.20 25.38
C GLU A 646 8.45 7.04 24.73
N GLU A 647 9.34 6.29 25.37
CA GLU A 647 10.69 6.03 24.84
C GLU A 647 10.64 5.16 23.58
N PHE A 648 9.73 4.19 23.54
CA PHE A 648 9.49 3.35 22.37
C PHE A 648 9.10 4.17 21.14
N VAL A 649 8.07 5.03 21.28
CA VAL A 649 7.59 5.88 20.19
C VAL A 649 8.65 6.90 19.77
N LYS A 650 9.39 7.50 20.72
CA LYS A 650 10.51 8.41 20.40
C LYS A 650 11.63 7.72 19.63
N GLY A 651 11.97 6.47 19.98
CA GLY A 651 12.96 5.67 19.28
C GLY A 651 12.52 5.25 17.87
N SER A 652 11.22 5.08 17.65
CA SER A 652 10.62 4.65 16.39
C SER A 652 9.57 5.64 15.87
N SER A 653 9.93 6.94 15.81
CA SER A 653 9.03 8.04 15.44
C SER A 653 8.27 7.86 14.11
N TYR A 654 8.81 7.09 13.17
CA TYR A 654 8.13 6.77 11.90
C TYR A 654 6.80 6.03 12.10
N LEU A 655 6.63 5.30 13.22
CA LEU A 655 5.38 4.64 13.55
C LEU A 655 4.25 5.64 13.81
N ALA A 656 4.57 6.87 14.23
CA ALA A 656 3.57 7.90 14.47
C ALA A 656 3.00 8.52 13.19
N TYR A 657 3.58 8.20 12.02
CA TYR A 657 3.03 8.60 10.74
C TYR A 657 1.84 7.70 10.37
N GLU A 658 0.63 8.26 10.43
CA GLU A 658 -0.63 7.54 10.18
C GLU A 658 -0.68 6.93 8.77
N ASP A 659 -0.10 7.62 7.79
CA ASP A 659 -0.03 7.19 6.38
C ASP A 659 1.18 6.29 6.08
N LEU A 660 1.88 5.77 7.09
CA LEU A 660 2.96 4.79 6.91
C LEU A 660 2.57 3.62 5.99
N PRO A 661 1.34 3.05 6.05
CA PRO A 661 0.93 2.01 5.12
C PRO A 661 1.06 2.40 3.64
N LEU A 662 0.85 3.67 3.28
CA LEU A 662 0.88 4.15 1.89
C LEU A 662 2.29 4.22 1.30
N VAL A 663 3.32 4.04 2.14
CA VAL A 663 4.71 3.79 1.70
C VAL A 663 4.86 2.40 1.07
N TYR A 664 4.08 1.42 1.56
CA TYR A 664 4.16 0.01 1.20
C TYR A 664 3.02 -0.42 0.26
N TYR A 665 1.83 0.15 0.44
CA TYR A 665 0.60 -0.18 -0.26
C TYR A 665 0.11 0.98 -1.11
N SER A 666 -0.45 0.70 -2.28
CA SER A 666 -1.32 1.65 -2.96
C SER A 666 -2.61 1.88 -2.17
N PRO A 667 -3.20 3.09 -2.23
CA PRO A 667 -4.50 3.35 -1.60
C PRO A 667 -5.57 2.34 -2.03
N GLN A 668 -5.54 1.93 -3.30
CA GLN A 668 -6.47 0.96 -3.89
C GLN A 668 -6.36 -0.41 -3.22
N MET A 669 -5.14 -0.88 -2.95
CA MET A 669 -4.90 -2.14 -2.27
C MET A 669 -5.20 -2.05 -0.77
N TRP A 670 -4.74 -0.98 -0.12
CA TRP A 670 -4.92 -0.79 1.33
C TRP A 670 -6.38 -0.72 1.77
N GLN A 671 -7.28 -0.25 0.90
CA GLN A 671 -8.71 -0.08 1.19
C GLN A 671 -9.62 -1.16 0.56
N SER A 672 -9.07 -2.21 -0.07
CA SER A 672 -9.89 -3.26 -0.71
C SER A 672 -10.57 -4.20 0.29
N VAL A 673 -11.67 -4.84 -0.14
CA VAL A 673 -12.35 -5.86 0.66
C VAL A 673 -11.42 -7.05 0.93
N GLU A 674 -10.66 -7.48 -0.06
CA GLU A 674 -9.70 -8.57 0.09
C GLU A 674 -8.62 -8.24 1.12
N ALA A 675 -8.14 -7.00 1.18
CA ALA A 675 -7.20 -6.58 2.22
C ALA A 675 -7.83 -6.61 3.62
N ARG A 676 -9.16 -6.45 3.71
CA ARG A 676 -9.89 -6.56 4.98
C ARG A 676 -10.12 -8.01 5.39
N GLU A 677 -10.41 -8.90 4.46
CA GLU A 677 -10.79 -10.30 4.72
C GLU A 677 -9.59 -11.26 4.74
N ALA A 678 -8.61 -10.99 3.90
CA ALA A 678 -7.40 -11.78 3.71
C ALA A 678 -6.15 -10.89 3.88
N PHE A 679 -4.99 -11.53 3.97
CA PHE A 679 -3.72 -10.80 3.93
C PHE A 679 -3.34 -10.55 2.47
N VAL A 680 -3.08 -9.30 2.11
CA VAL A 680 -2.58 -8.93 0.79
C VAL A 680 -1.15 -8.41 0.96
N PRO A 681 -0.17 -8.94 0.21
CA PRO A 681 1.20 -8.43 0.29
C PRO A 681 1.30 -7.02 -0.29
N PRO A 682 2.28 -6.21 0.16
CA PRO A 682 2.50 -4.87 -0.38
C PRO A 682 2.79 -4.84 -1.88
N ASP A 683 2.25 -3.86 -2.59
CA ASP A 683 2.45 -3.65 -4.04
C ASP A 683 3.46 -2.55 -4.39
N ARG A 684 3.91 -1.74 -3.43
CA ARG A 684 4.90 -0.65 -3.67
C ARG A 684 6.30 -0.98 -3.18
N ARG A 685 6.40 -1.41 -1.93
CA ARG A 685 7.66 -1.72 -1.26
C ARG A 685 7.46 -2.97 -0.44
N SER A 686 8.38 -3.92 -0.53
CA SER A 686 8.35 -5.10 0.33
C SER A 686 8.46 -4.68 1.79
N LEU A 687 7.67 -5.32 2.65
CA LEU A 687 7.85 -5.21 4.08
C LEU A 687 9.15 -5.92 4.45
N SER A 688 10.10 -5.20 5.05
CA SER A 688 11.26 -5.84 5.66
C SER A 688 10.75 -6.82 6.71
N SER A 689 10.96 -8.11 6.49
CA SER A 689 10.95 -9.04 7.60
C SER A 689 12.11 -8.70 8.53
N ILE A 690 12.02 -9.11 9.79
CA ILE A 690 13.09 -8.88 10.75
C ILE A 690 14.40 -9.39 10.12
N VAL A 691 15.36 -8.45 9.92
CA VAL A 691 16.67 -8.49 9.25
C VAL A 691 16.66 -7.62 7.97
N SER A 692 17.28 -6.43 7.91
CA SER A 692 18.61 -5.97 8.39
C SER A 692 18.50 -4.49 8.83
N GLY A 693 19.19 -3.98 9.84
CA GLY A 693 20.65 -3.86 9.91
C GLY A 693 21.12 -2.51 9.35
N LYS A 694 21.11 -1.47 10.22
CA LYS A 694 21.68 -0.12 10.06
C LYS A 694 21.19 0.73 8.86
N ILE A 695 20.44 1.80 9.16
CA ILE A 695 20.44 3.03 8.35
C ILE A 695 21.74 3.79 8.65
#